data_AF-A0A2C6BMQ2-F1
#
_entry.id   AF-A0A2C6BMQ2-F1
#
_cell.length_a   1.000
_cell.length_b   1.000
_cell.length_c   1.000
_cell.angle_alpha   90.00
_cell.angle_beta   90.00
_cell.angle_gamma   90.00
#
_symmetry.space_group_name_H-M   'P 1'
#
loop_
_entity.id
_entity.type
_entity.pdbx_description
1 polymer ?
#
loop_
_entity_poly.entity_id
_entity_poly.type
_entity_poly.pdbx_seq_one_letter_code
_entity_poly.pdbx_strand_id
1 'polypeptide(L)'
;MLNKKELEKEIEKNIKNIGYCDEKSLNSEGEILKDLYLKELNLGIIKNTISKDIENIYLNRIEREKKKLNIDTENIKVLISTIGVVTENLTNILDETTVEKNLRVFEKIEKIYIFHTESTKNHFDNLKKRIENKYKNSILIEGSLVEESIIKMNKYLITLLKDITKFYNKDEIIMDITLGMKLSAISMYRLSVDNGVKVVNWKEIYLPIYKEENGKYRISGSNRVTFSTNLEIIKEALTENRQLLIDINNSFDRCEYETVASYYEKIGRKDKEVFFSELGKLLKTEVLLSFEPNIFYEKLDNFVKEFLANKEENQYTNSMKNLIIFFKVLSDLKLEDEDNYNKDFIETLEKKYKKKYGELDFEDDLENESIEDSINNRFSNVLEEHYRNELKNIGYLDTNLKTFLTDFSTTILRLIRFKNGIDSIEDEDDLIDYEIIPYLNINNIHIYLAVTETLKKVKNMDILNKLFQTNSFISKAKNLDDINSYIFMSENNSEFDDENESPTKRSIKTVEELFDFTKFKEKINTIINYKEGTLQFLNLGINIDLTQKGLIPSKWDTNFLNAILSKEDYKISENYLEEYLENIIGEPVPSNTYKNVKGNFKKFVDKLNDIILDELKLKNVNETNLKKFIDISSHERNKDKPLYKIDNYYFD
;
A
#
# COMPACT_ATOMS: atom_id res chain seq x y z
N MET A 1 16.44 -44.86 -14.57
CA MET A 1 17.69 -44.75 -15.36
C MET A 1 17.29 -44.32 -16.76
N LEU A 2 17.94 -43.29 -17.30
CA LEU A 2 17.65 -42.69 -18.60
C LEU A 2 18.52 -43.36 -19.67
N ASN A 3 17.99 -43.61 -20.86
CA ASN A 3 18.81 -43.85 -22.04
C ASN A 3 19.37 -42.52 -22.58
N LYS A 4 20.29 -42.56 -23.56
CA LYS A 4 20.95 -41.35 -24.08
C LYS A 4 19.97 -40.30 -24.62
N LYS A 5 18.94 -40.70 -25.38
CA LYS A 5 17.92 -39.77 -25.92
C LYS A 5 17.06 -39.16 -24.81
N GLU A 6 16.76 -39.92 -23.77
CA GLU A 6 16.03 -39.44 -22.60
C GLU A 6 16.88 -38.46 -21.78
N LEU A 7 18.18 -38.72 -21.64
CA LEU A 7 19.12 -37.80 -20.99
C LEU A 7 19.22 -36.46 -21.73
N GLU A 8 19.39 -36.51 -23.06
CA GLU A 8 19.47 -35.30 -23.90
C GLU A 8 18.22 -34.42 -23.74
N LYS A 9 17.02 -35.02 -23.73
CA LYS A 9 15.77 -34.28 -23.52
C LYS A 9 15.66 -33.70 -22.11
N GLU A 10 16.08 -34.44 -21.09
CA GLU A 10 16.04 -33.97 -19.71
C GLU A 10 17.01 -32.82 -19.46
N ILE A 11 18.23 -32.90 -20.00
CA ILE A 11 19.23 -31.82 -19.96
C ILE A 11 18.70 -30.58 -20.67
N GLU A 12 18.14 -30.73 -21.87
CA GLU A 12 17.57 -29.62 -22.63
C GLU A 12 16.43 -28.94 -21.85
N LYS A 13 15.54 -29.72 -21.23
CA LYS A 13 14.47 -29.20 -20.37
C LYS A 13 15.03 -28.41 -19.19
N ASN A 14 16.05 -28.93 -18.52
CA ASN A 14 16.68 -28.25 -17.39
C ASN A 14 17.31 -26.91 -17.79
N ILE A 15 17.96 -26.82 -18.95
CA ILE A 15 18.57 -25.58 -19.46
C ILE A 15 17.50 -24.56 -19.86
N LYS A 16 16.39 -25.00 -20.47
CA LYS A 16 15.23 -24.13 -20.74
C LYS A 16 14.65 -23.54 -19.46
N ASN A 17 14.50 -24.36 -18.42
CA ASN A 17 13.93 -23.94 -17.14
C ASN A 17 14.75 -22.85 -16.43
N ILE A 18 16.06 -22.78 -16.66
CA ILE A 18 16.91 -21.72 -16.08
C ILE A 18 17.03 -20.47 -16.99
N GLY A 19 16.35 -20.46 -18.14
CA GLY A 19 16.13 -19.28 -18.97
C GLY A 19 17.02 -19.13 -20.21
N TYR A 20 17.60 -20.22 -20.74
CA TYR A 20 18.40 -20.18 -21.99
C TYR A 20 17.60 -20.72 -23.18
N CYS A 21 16.49 -20.06 -23.50
CA CYS A 21 15.61 -20.47 -24.59
C CYS A 21 15.03 -19.28 -25.36
N ASP A 22 14.86 -19.48 -26.67
CA ASP A 22 14.08 -18.62 -27.54
C ASP A 22 12.80 -19.38 -27.91
N GLU A 23 11.64 -18.84 -27.52
CA GLU A 23 10.33 -19.50 -27.63
C GLU A 23 10.30 -20.93 -27.03
N LYS A 24 10.38 -21.96 -27.87
CA LYS A 24 10.31 -23.39 -27.48
C LYS A 24 11.65 -24.13 -27.64
N SER A 25 12.69 -23.49 -28.16
CA SER A 25 14.01 -24.08 -28.41
C SER A 25 15.09 -23.44 -27.55
N LEU A 26 16.23 -24.12 -27.38
CA LEU A 26 17.39 -23.48 -26.74
C LEU A 26 17.90 -22.34 -27.63
N ASN A 27 18.40 -21.29 -27.00
CA ASN A 27 19.12 -20.23 -27.70
C ASN A 27 20.60 -20.63 -27.88
N SER A 28 21.40 -19.79 -28.54
CA SER A 28 22.82 -20.09 -28.81
C SER A 28 23.64 -20.41 -27.55
N GLU A 29 23.38 -19.69 -26.45
CA GLU A 29 24.03 -19.95 -25.16
C GLU A 29 23.55 -21.28 -24.54
N GLY A 30 22.25 -21.58 -24.68
CA GLY A 30 21.64 -22.82 -24.20
C GLY A 30 22.19 -24.06 -24.89
N GLU A 31 22.45 -24.01 -26.20
CA GLU A 31 23.08 -25.12 -26.92
C GLU A 31 24.53 -25.37 -26.45
N ILE A 32 25.31 -24.31 -26.21
CA ILE A 32 26.66 -24.42 -25.64
C ILE A 32 26.63 -25.09 -24.25
N LEU A 33 25.68 -24.68 -23.40
CA LEU A 33 25.50 -25.29 -22.08
C LEU A 33 25.04 -26.75 -22.17
N LYS A 34 24.20 -27.09 -23.15
CA LYS A 34 23.71 -28.46 -23.38
C LYS A 34 24.85 -29.39 -23.77
N ASP A 35 25.67 -28.96 -24.72
CA ASP A 35 26.85 -29.71 -25.16
C ASP A 35 27.82 -29.94 -24.00
N LEU A 36 28.06 -28.91 -23.19
CA LEU A 36 28.90 -29.01 -22.00
C LEU A 36 28.30 -30.00 -20.98
N TYR A 37 27.01 -29.89 -20.69
CA TYR A 37 26.34 -30.74 -19.71
C TYR A 37 26.32 -32.21 -20.15
N LEU A 38 26.13 -32.47 -21.45
CA LEU A 38 26.18 -33.83 -22.00
C LEU A 38 27.59 -34.42 -21.93
N LYS A 39 28.62 -33.60 -22.12
CA LYS A 39 30.02 -34.02 -22.07
C LYS A 39 30.49 -34.34 -20.64
N GLU A 40 30.23 -33.43 -19.71
CA GLU A 40 30.72 -33.53 -18.34
C GLU A 40 29.75 -34.27 -17.41
N LEU A 41 28.53 -34.54 -17.89
CA LEU A 41 27.40 -35.11 -17.12
C LEU A 41 27.06 -34.31 -15.85
N ASN A 42 27.52 -33.07 -15.81
CA ASN A 42 27.46 -32.15 -14.69
C ASN A 42 27.64 -30.71 -15.23
N LEU A 43 26.87 -29.74 -14.70
CA LEU A 43 27.00 -28.33 -15.06
C LEU A 43 27.52 -27.43 -13.90
N GLY A 44 27.81 -27.98 -12.72
CA GLY A 44 28.35 -27.19 -11.59
C GLY A 44 29.86 -27.37 -11.35
N ILE A 45 30.46 -26.34 -10.74
CA ILE A 45 31.91 -26.10 -10.44
C ILE A 45 32.86 -26.76 -11.46
N ILE A 46 33.12 -26.06 -12.55
CA ILE A 46 34.05 -26.47 -13.62
C ILE A 46 35.48 -26.15 -13.13
N LYS A 47 36.24 -27.18 -12.74
CA LYS A 47 37.61 -27.03 -12.19
C LYS A 47 38.71 -26.84 -13.24
N ASN A 48 38.38 -26.98 -14.54
CA ASN A 48 39.33 -26.88 -15.65
C ASN A 48 39.25 -25.51 -16.34
N THR A 49 40.27 -25.16 -17.13
CA THR A 49 40.36 -23.92 -17.91
C THR A 49 39.04 -23.60 -18.62
N ILE A 50 38.35 -22.57 -18.14
CA ILE A 50 37.05 -22.14 -18.66
C ILE A 50 37.26 -21.56 -20.06
N SER A 51 36.43 -21.97 -21.02
CA SER A 51 36.46 -21.37 -22.35
C SER A 51 35.90 -19.95 -22.30
N LYS A 52 36.35 -19.10 -23.21
CA LYS A 52 35.86 -17.71 -23.31
C LYS A 52 34.35 -17.64 -23.52
N ASP A 53 33.77 -18.64 -24.20
CA ASP A 53 32.32 -18.72 -24.42
C ASP A 53 31.56 -18.90 -23.11
N ILE A 54 32.07 -19.73 -22.19
CA ILE A 54 31.45 -19.98 -20.89
C ILE A 54 31.55 -18.75 -19.97
N GLU A 55 32.68 -18.04 -20.02
CA GLU A 55 32.83 -16.76 -19.32
C GLU A 55 31.84 -15.71 -19.85
N ASN A 56 31.70 -15.60 -21.17
CA ASN A 56 30.74 -14.69 -21.79
C ASN A 56 29.29 -15.02 -21.40
N ILE A 57 28.91 -16.30 -21.36
CA ILE A 57 27.56 -16.72 -20.93
C ILE A 57 27.26 -16.24 -19.51
N TYR A 58 28.23 -16.37 -18.60
CA TYR A 58 28.07 -15.88 -17.22
C TYR A 58 27.95 -14.35 -17.17
N LEU A 59 28.80 -13.61 -17.89
CA LEU A 59 28.72 -12.15 -17.94
C LEU A 59 27.40 -11.66 -18.53
N ASN A 60 26.94 -12.28 -19.62
CA ASN A 60 25.64 -12.01 -20.22
C ASN A 60 24.49 -12.33 -19.27
N ARG A 61 24.65 -13.34 -18.40
CA ARG A 61 23.66 -13.62 -17.34
C ARG A 61 23.61 -12.47 -16.34
N ILE A 62 24.74 -12.00 -15.82
CA ILE A 62 24.79 -10.88 -14.87
C ILE A 62 24.19 -9.61 -15.49
N GLU A 63 24.50 -9.30 -16.75
CA GLU A 63 23.92 -8.15 -17.46
C GLU A 63 22.40 -8.26 -17.65
N ARG A 64 21.87 -9.45 -17.92
CA ARG A 64 20.42 -9.68 -17.96
C ARG A 64 19.78 -9.45 -16.60
N GLU A 65 20.40 -9.92 -15.52
CA GLU A 65 19.90 -9.68 -14.17
C GLU A 65 19.94 -8.19 -13.81
N LYS A 66 21.02 -7.48 -14.15
CA LYS A 66 21.12 -6.01 -13.99
C LYS A 66 19.96 -5.28 -14.67
N LYS A 67 19.66 -5.60 -15.93
CA LYS A 67 18.57 -4.97 -16.70
C LYS A 67 17.16 -5.28 -16.18
N LYS A 68 16.98 -6.40 -15.48
CA LYS A 68 15.70 -6.76 -14.85
C LYS A 68 15.41 -5.92 -13.61
N LEU A 69 16.43 -5.30 -13.01
CA LEU A 69 16.25 -4.47 -11.84
C LEU A 69 15.57 -3.16 -12.25
N ASN A 70 14.40 -2.89 -11.66
CA ASN A 70 13.71 -1.61 -11.84
C ASN A 70 14.23 -0.54 -10.86
N ILE A 71 15.56 -0.39 -10.77
CA ILE A 71 16.24 0.62 -9.95
C ILE A 71 17.42 1.21 -10.70
N ASP A 72 17.79 2.44 -10.35
CA ASP A 72 19.04 3.04 -10.83
C ASP A 72 20.24 2.37 -10.13
N THR A 73 20.90 1.46 -10.85
CA THR A 73 22.08 0.73 -10.36
C THR A 73 23.31 1.62 -10.22
N GLU A 74 23.38 2.76 -10.92
CA GLU A 74 24.51 3.69 -10.84
C GLU A 74 24.45 4.59 -9.60
N ASN A 75 23.27 4.75 -9.02
CA ASN A 75 23.11 5.51 -7.77
C ASN A 75 23.62 4.74 -6.52
N ILE A 76 23.83 3.42 -6.62
CA ILE A 76 24.23 2.60 -5.48
C ILE A 76 25.73 2.75 -5.18
N LYS A 77 26.04 3.29 -4.00
CA LYS A 77 27.40 3.60 -3.53
C LYS A 77 27.86 2.73 -2.36
N VAL A 78 26.93 2.22 -1.56
CA VAL A 78 27.24 1.45 -0.34
C VAL A 78 26.57 0.08 -0.39
N LEU A 79 27.36 -0.97 -0.17
CA LEU A 79 26.89 -2.34 0.00
C LEU A 79 27.07 -2.80 1.44
N ILE A 80 26.00 -3.31 2.05
CA ILE A 80 26.05 -4.02 3.33
C ILE A 80 25.78 -5.49 3.04
N SER A 81 26.69 -6.38 3.42
CA SER A 81 26.58 -7.81 3.14
C SER A 81 27.03 -8.63 4.33
N THR A 82 26.63 -9.89 4.34
CA THR A 82 27.21 -10.94 5.18
C THR A 82 28.18 -11.79 4.37
N ILE A 83 29.01 -12.57 5.07
CA ILE A 83 29.82 -13.62 4.45
C ILE A 83 29.51 -14.99 5.07
N GLY A 84 29.46 -16.01 4.22
CA GLY A 84 29.35 -17.41 4.64
C GLY A 84 30.70 -18.14 4.60
N VAL A 85 30.66 -19.46 4.75
CA VAL A 85 31.83 -20.32 4.44
C VAL A 85 32.02 -20.31 2.93
N VAL A 86 33.15 -19.75 2.46
CA VAL A 86 33.48 -19.65 1.03
C VAL A 86 34.63 -20.61 0.71
N THR A 87 34.57 -21.29 -0.44
CA THR A 87 35.70 -22.07 -0.94
C THR A 87 36.94 -21.19 -1.10
N GLU A 88 38.04 -21.57 -0.46
CA GLU A 88 39.28 -20.76 -0.41
C GLU A 88 40.01 -20.69 -1.77
N ASN A 89 39.77 -21.67 -2.65
CA ASN A 89 40.39 -21.77 -3.96
C ASN A 89 39.43 -21.32 -5.06
N LEU A 90 39.25 -20.00 -5.22
CA LEU A 90 38.58 -19.42 -6.38
C LEU A 90 39.60 -19.34 -7.52
N THR A 91 39.40 -20.10 -8.59
CA THR A 91 40.35 -20.12 -9.72
C THR A 91 39.82 -19.39 -10.95
N ASN A 92 38.52 -19.08 -10.97
CA ASN A 92 37.87 -18.49 -12.13
C ASN A 92 36.65 -17.62 -11.76
N ILE A 93 36.13 -16.92 -12.77
CA ILE A 93 35.00 -15.98 -12.65
C ILE A 93 33.69 -16.62 -12.17
N LEU A 94 33.50 -17.93 -12.37
CA LEU A 94 32.27 -18.63 -11.96
C LEU A 94 32.24 -18.95 -10.46
N ASP A 95 33.38 -18.82 -9.78
CA ASP A 95 33.47 -19.03 -8.33
C ASP A 95 33.20 -17.74 -7.54
N GLU A 96 32.91 -16.62 -8.21
CA GLU A 96 32.67 -15.33 -7.55
C GLU A 96 31.63 -15.41 -6.43
N THR A 97 31.97 -14.75 -5.32
CA THR A 97 31.08 -14.56 -4.17
C THR A 97 29.91 -13.64 -4.54
N THR A 98 28.87 -13.62 -3.69
CA THR A 98 27.73 -12.71 -3.89
C THR A 98 28.15 -11.25 -3.84
N VAL A 99 29.14 -10.91 -3.00
CA VAL A 99 29.76 -9.58 -2.96
C VAL A 99 30.41 -9.23 -4.31
N GLU A 100 31.17 -10.15 -4.91
CA GLU A 100 31.78 -9.93 -6.22
C GLU A 100 30.74 -9.81 -7.35
N LYS A 101 29.65 -10.59 -7.28
CA LYS A 101 28.50 -10.46 -8.19
C LYS A 101 27.80 -9.11 -8.05
N ASN A 102 27.58 -8.63 -6.82
CA ASN A 102 27.00 -7.31 -6.55
C ASN A 102 27.86 -6.20 -7.17
N LEU A 103 29.19 -6.29 -7.07
CA LEU A 103 30.10 -5.32 -7.67
C LEU A 103 30.04 -5.26 -9.21
N ARG A 104 29.58 -6.33 -9.86
CA ARG A 104 29.32 -6.32 -11.31
C ARG A 104 28.01 -5.63 -11.68
N VAL A 105 27.01 -5.71 -10.80
CA VAL A 105 25.70 -5.10 -11.02
C VAL A 105 25.71 -3.62 -10.64
N PHE A 106 26.31 -3.29 -9.49
CA PHE A 106 26.36 -1.96 -8.89
C PHE A 106 27.78 -1.39 -9.00
N GLU A 107 28.10 -0.88 -10.19
CA GLU A 107 29.48 -0.50 -10.57
C GLU A 107 30.03 0.73 -9.83
N LYS A 108 29.16 1.51 -9.16
CA LYS A 108 29.52 2.73 -8.43
C LYS A 108 29.72 2.51 -6.92
N ILE A 109 29.72 1.27 -6.45
CA ILE A 109 30.03 0.96 -5.06
C ILE A 109 31.44 1.45 -4.71
N GLU A 110 31.52 2.32 -3.71
CA GLU A 110 32.78 2.82 -3.15
C GLU A 110 33.03 2.30 -1.73
N LYS A 111 32.00 1.81 -1.04
CA LYS A 111 32.12 1.27 0.33
C LYS A 111 31.34 -0.04 0.52
N ILE A 112 31.99 -1.02 1.14
CA ILE A 112 31.39 -2.31 1.50
C ILE A 112 31.54 -2.56 3.00
N TYR A 113 30.44 -2.89 3.65
CA TYR A 113 30.40 -3.40 5.01
C TYR A 113 30.12 -4.91 4.97
N ILE A 114 31.01 -5.71 5.57
CA ILE A 114 30.87 -7.17 5.59
C ILE A 114 30.79 -7.66 7.02
N PHE A 115 29.71 -8.36 7.36
CA PHE A 115 29.61 -9.05 8.64
C PHE A 115 30.12 -10.47 8.55
N HIS A 116 30.93 -10.81 9.54
CA HIS A 116 31.51 -12.13 9.69
C HIS A 116 31.43 -12.57 11.15
N THR A 117 31.41 -13.88 11.36
CA THR A 117 31.58 -14.52 12.65
C THR A 117 33.07 -14.81 12.88
N GLU A 118 33.42 -15.30 14.08
CA GLU A 118 34.80 -15.78 14.33
C GLU A 118 35.15 -16.93 13.38
N SER A 119 34.18 -17.81 13.11
CA SER A 119 34.34 -18.94 12.18
C SER A 119 34.51 -18.53 10.71
N THR A 120 34.11 -17.32 10.32
CA THR A 120 34.19 -16.85 8.92
C THR A 120 35.19 -15.72 8.70
N LYS A 121 35.95 -15.34 9.74
CA LYS A 121 36.95 -14.27 9.69
C LYS A 121 38.01 -14.48 8.61
N ASN A 122 38.55 -15.69 8.48
CA ASN A 122 39.53 -16.01 7.43
C ASN A 122 38.95 -15.85 6.02
N HIS A 123 37.67 -16.19 5.83
CA HIS A 123 36.99 -15.99 4.55
C HIS A 123 36.81 -14.51 4.24
N PHE A 124 36.50 -13.68 5.26
CA PHE A 124 36.42 -12.24 5.12
C PHE A 124 37.78 -11.64 4.73
N ASP A 125 38.85 -11.96 5.46
CA ASP A 125 40.18 -11.42 5.19
C ASP A 125 40.66 -11.77 3.77
N ASN A 126 40.35 -12.98 3.31
CA ASN A 126 40.67 -13.42 1.95
C ASN A 126 39.84 -12.67 0.89
N LEU A 127 38.54 -12.49 1.12
CA LEU A 127 37.66 -11.73 0.22
C LEU A 127 38.11 -10.27 0.12
N LYS A 128 38.40 -9.63 1.26
CA LYS A 128 38.88 -8.26 1.33
C LYS A 128 40.14 -8.06 0.49
N LYS A 129 41.16 -8.89 0.69
CA LYS A 129 42.41 -8.84 -0.11
C LYS A 129 42.15 -8.98 -1.61
N ARG A 130 41.26 -9.89 -2.01
CA ARG A 130 40.94 -10.09 -3.44
C ARG A 130 40.29 -8.86 -4.07
N ILE A 131 39.29 -8.29 -3.41
CA ILE A 131 38.59 -7.11 -3.92
C ILE A 131 39.54 -5.90 -3.94
N GLU A 132 40.30 -5.68 -2.87
CA GLU A 132 41.32 -4.61 -2.79
C GLU A 132 42.34 -4.70 -3.94
N ASN A 133 42.83 -5.91 -4.23
CA ASN A 133 43.74 -6.15 -5.36
C ASN A 133 43.06 -5.93 -6.72
N LYS A 134 41.86 -6.49 -6.93
CA LYS A 134 41.12 -6.41 -8.21
C LYS A 134 40.74 -4.97 -8.56
N TYR A 135 40.34 -4.19 -7.56
CA TYR A 135 39.86 -2.82 -7.73
C TYR A 135 40.89 -1.76 -7.29
N LYS A 136 42.16 -2.14 -7.11
CA LYS A 136 43.28 -1.25 -6.79
C LYS A 136 42.99 -0.29 -5.62
N ASN A 137 42.36 -0.81 -4.55
CA ASN A 137 41.97 -0.05 -3.35
C ASN A 137 41.01 1.13 -3.59
N SER A 138 40.28 1.16 -4.72
CA SER A 138 39.24 2.17 -4.96
C SER A 138 37.98 1.94 -4.13
N ILE A 139 37.80 0.74 -3.57
CA ILE A 139 36.66 0.35 -2.75
C ILE A 139 37.11 0.15 -1.31
N LEU A 140 36.48 0.86 -0.37
CA LEU A 140 36.74 0.72 1.07
C LEU A 140 35.94 -0.47 1.63
N ILE A 141 36.63 -1.41 2.28
CA ILE A 141 36.00 -2.61 2.86
C ILE A 141 36.19 -2.66 4.38
N GLU A 142 35.09 -2.57 5.11
CA GLU A 142 35.03 -2.66 6.56
C GLU A 142 34.40 -3.98 7.00
N GLY A 143 35.14 -4.74 7.80
CA GLY A 143 34.66 -5.99 8.41
C GLY A 143 34.16 -5.73 9.81
N SER A 144 33.10 -6.42 10.22
CA SER A 144 32.67 -6.40 11.60
C SER A 144 32.30 -7.77 12.10
N LEU A 145 32.89 -8.10 13.26
CA LEU A 145 32.62 -9.33 13.99
C LEU A 145 31.23 -9.22 14.63
N VAL A 146 30.34 -10.13 14.25
CA VAL A 146 28.98 -10.20 14.77
C VAL A 146 28.77 -11.52 15.53
N GLU A 147 28.03 -11.45 16.63
CA GLU A 147 27.69 -12.61 17.45
C GLU A 147 26.35 -13.25 17.04
N GLU A 148 26.13 -14.50 17.42
CA GLU A 148 24.97 -15.33 17.06
C GLU A 148 23.66 -14.98 17.80
N SER A 149 23.36 -13.69 18.02
CA SER A 149 22.07 -13.27 18.60
C SER A 149 21.40 -12.17 17.77
N ILE A 150 20.08 -12.31 17.58
CA ILE A 150 19.25 -11.35 16.82
C ILE A 150 19.35 -9.94 17.43
N ILE A 151 19.34 -9.84 18.76
CA ILE A 151 19.37 -8.55 19.47
C ILE A 151 20.67 -7.79 19.17
N LYS A 152 21.83 -8.47 19.28
CA LYS A 152 23.12 -7.84 19.01
C LYS A 152 23.27 -7.49 17.52
N MET A 153 22.82 -8.38 16.63
CA MET A 153 22.83 -8.15 15.18
C MET A 153 21.99 -6.94 14.79
N ASN A 154 20.74 -6.86 15.27
CA ASN A 154 19.84 -5.73 15.01
C ASN A 154 20.46 -4.43 15.52
N LYS A 155 20.94 -4.40 16.76
CA LYS A 155 21.54 -3.20 17.34
C LYS A 155 22.75 -2.72 16.52
N TYR A 156 23.63 -3.65 16.16
CA TYR A 156 24.81 -3.34 15.36
C TYR A 156 24.40 -2.74 14.01
N LEU A 157 23.49 -3.42 13.30
CA LEU A 157 23.00 -2.96 12.01
C LEU A 157 22.29 -1.61 12.07
N ILE A 158 21.46 -1.34 13.09
CA ILE A 158 20.81 -0.04 13.31
C ILE A 158 21.86 1.05 13.48
N THR A 159 22.87 0.79 14.31
CA THR A 159 23.94 1.75 14.58
C THR A 159 24.72 2.03 13.30
N LEU A 160 25.11 0.97 12.59
CA LEU A 160 25.79 1.08 11.31
C LEU A 160 24.98 1.89 10.31
N LEU A 161 23.69 1.58 10.16
CA LEU A 161 22.85 2.27 9.19
C LEU A 161 22.68 3.75 9.56
N LYS A 162 22.53 4.08 10.84
CA LYS A 162 22.53 5.47 11.34
C LYS A 162 23.84 6.21 11.03
N ASP A 163 24.97 5.52 11.08
CA ASP A 163 26.26 6.12 10.76
C ASP A 163 26.46 6.30 9.25
N ILE A 164 26.06 5.32 8.44
CA ILE A 164 26.12 5.42 6.97
C ILE A 164 25.21 6.54 6.48
N THR A 165 23.99 6.63 7.01
CA THR A 165 22.98 7.63 6.58
C THR A 165 23.33 9.08 6.94
N LYS A 166 24.42 9.33 7.67
CA LYS A 166 25.00 10.67 7.82
C LYS A 166 25.69 11.18 6.54
N PHE A 167 26.13 10.25 5.68
CA PHE A 167 26.94 10.56 4.50
C PHE A 167 26.29 10.12 3.19
N TYR A 168 25.41 9.12 3.24
CA TYR A 168 24.73 8.55 2.07
C TYR A 168 23.22 8.60 2.26
N ASN A 169 22.51 8.87 1.17
CA ASN A 169 21.06 8.75 1.16
C ASN A 169 20.66 7.26 1.15
N LYS A 170 19.48 6.94 1.69
CA LYS A 170 18.99 5.56 1.81
C LYS A 170 18.84 4.85 0.46
N ASP A 171 18.59 5.60 -0.61
CA ASP A 171 18.48 5.10 -1.98
C ASP A 171 19.83 4.73 -2.62
N GLU A 172 20.94 5.24 -2.08
CA GLU A 172 22.33 4.92 -2.46
C GLU A 172 22.88 3.68 -1.74
N ILE A 173 22.12 3.12 -0.78
CA ILE A 173 22.52 1.99 0.06
C ILE A 173 21.76 0.73 -0.37
N ILE A 174 22.47 -0.41 -0.44
CA ILE A 174 21.87 -1.71 -0.69
C ILE A 174 22.36 -2.77 0.31
N MET A 175 21.47 -3.66 0.72
CA MET A 175 21.77 -4.80 1.60
C MET A 175 21.69 -6.12 0.84
N ASP A 176 22.70 -6.99 0.97
CA ASP A 176 22.70 -8.36 0.43
C ASP A 176 22.44 -9.37 1.55
N ILE A 177 21.31 -10.07 1.46
CA ILE A 177 20.92 -11.10 2.44
C ILE A 177 21.16 -12.54 1.96
N THR A 178 21.87 -12.72 0.83
CA THR A 178 22.02 -14.04 0.20
C THR A 178 22.73 -15.04 1.09
N LEU A 179 23.82 -14.62 1.73
CA LEU A 179 24.71 -15.51 2.48
C LEU A 179 24.63 -15.25 4.00
N GLY A 180 25.29 -16.09 4.78
CA GLY A 180 25.36 -15.94 6.22
C GLY A 180 24.24 -16.64 7.00
N MET A 181 24.13 -16.32 8.28
CA MET A 181 23.16 -16.95 9.18
C MET A 181 21.74 -16.48 8.83
N LYS A 182 20.74 -17.37 8.98
CA LYS A 182 19.33 -16.97 8.83
C LYS A 182 18.98 -15.74 9.70
N LEU A 183 19.59 -15.64 10.88
CA LEU A 183 19.41 -14.51 11.79
C LEU A 183 19.85 -13.17 11.17
N SER A 184 21.00 -13.12 10.49
CA SER A 184 21.47 -11.88 9.87
C SER A 184 20.60 -11.47 8.69
N ALA A 185 20.13 -12.44 7.90
CA ALA A 185 19.19 -12.17 6.80
C ALA A 185 17.86 -11.59 7.32
N ILE A 186 17.30 -12.19 8.39
CA ILE A 186 16.07 -11.69 9.04
C ILE A 186 16.29 -10.28 9.60
N SER A 187 17.42 -10.04 10.28
CA SER A 187 17.77 -8.72 10.82
C SER A 187 17.91 -7.64 9.74
N MET A 188 18.59 -7.94 8.65
CA MET A 188 18.74 -7.01 7.52
C MET A 188 17.43 -6.76 6.79
N TYR A 189 16.64 -7.81 6.53
CA TYR A 189 15.31 -7.67 5.93
C TYR A 189 14.43 -6.76 6.77
N ARG A 190 14.39 -6.99 8.08
CA ARG A 190 13.63 -6.16 9.00
C ARG A 190 14.07 -4.70 8.96
N LEU A 191 15.37 -4.44 8.97
CA LEU A 191 15.85 -3.07 8.94
C LEU A 191 15.59 -2.39 7.61
N SER A 192 15.61 -3.14 6.53
CA SER A 192 15.16 -2.67 5.22
C SER A 192 13.69 -2.27 5.24
N VAL A 193 12.81 -3.07 5.87
CA VAL A 193 11.40 -2.71 6.12
C VAL A 193 11.31 -1.41 6.90
N ASP A 194 11.92 -1.36 8.09
CA ASP A 194 11.76 -0.24 9.01
C ASP A 194 12.38 1.05 8.46
N ASN A 195 13.45 0.96 7.67
CA ASN A 195 14.21 2.12 7.22
C ASN A 195 14.08 2.45 5.72
N GLY A 196 13.50 1.59 4.89
CA GLY A 196 13.39 1.81 3.44
C GLY A 196 14.68 1.67 2.65
N VAL A 197 15.61 0.85 3.14
CA VAL A 197 16.84 0.51 2.42
C VAL A 197 16.53 -0.65 1.48
N LYS A 198 17.09 -0.67 0.27
CA LYS A 198 16.83 -1.76 -0.67
C LYS A 198 17.58 -3.03 -0.25
N VAL A 199 16.94 -4.18 -0.37
CA VAL A 199 17.56 -5.50 -0.14
C VAL A 199 17.57 -6.33 -1.42
N VAL A 200 18.67 -7.02 -1.64
CA VAL A 200 18.84 -8.00 -2.70
C VAL A 200 19.11 -9.40 -2.18
N ASN A 201 18.73 -10.38 -2.99
CA ASN A 201 19.01 -11.79 -2.76
C ASN A 201 19.36 -12.47 -4.08
N TRP A 202 20.47 -13.21 -4.10
CA TRP A 202 20.86 -14.07 -5.21
C TRP A 202 20.28 -15.47 -5.02
N LYS A 203 19.39 -15.87 -5.92
CA LYS A 203 18.85 -17.24 -5.97
C LYS A 203 19.61 -18.06 -7.01
N GLU A 204 19.94 -19.29 -6.66
CA GLU A 204 20.64 -20.20 -7.57
C GLU A 204 19.96 -21.56 -7.62
N ILE A 205 19.96 -22.16 -8.80
CA ILE A 205 19.30 -23.42 -9.07
C ILE A 205 20.33 -24.55 -9.00
N TYR A 206 19.90 -25.67 -8.41
CA TYR A 206 20.67 -26.90 -8.36
C TYR A 206 20.20 -27.83 -9.48
N LEU A 207 21.13 -28.28 -10.32
CA LEU A 207 20.82 -29.23 -11.38
C LEU A 207 21.38 -30.64 -11.07
N PRO A 208 20.80 -31.72 -11.64
CA PRO A 208 21.25 -33.08 -11.38
C PRO A 208 22.68 -33.39 -11.88
N ILE A 209 23.43 -34.21 -11.16
CA ILE A 209 24.68 -34.80 -11.64
C ILE A 209 24.37 -36.20 -12.15
N TYR A 210 24.71 -36.51 -13.40
CA TYR A 210 24.49 -37.82 -13.98
C TYR A 210 25.75 -38.69 -13.91
N LYS A 211 25.55 -40.00 -13.77
CA LYS A 211 26.59 -41.03 -13.92
C LYS A 211 26.12 -42.10 -14.88
N GLU A 212 27.03 -42.56 -15.73
CA GLU A 212 26.78 -43.65 -16.66
C GLU A 212 27.07 -45.01 -16.02
N GLU A 213 26.12 -45.93 -16.15
CA GLU A 213 26.22 -47.33 -15.72
C GLU A 213 25.59 -48.21 -16.80
N ASN A 214 26.39 -49.09 -17.40
CA ASN A 214 25.94 -50.05 -18.42
C ASN A 214 25.15 -49.39 -19.59
N GLY A 215 25.60 -48.24 -20.07
CA GLY A 215 24.96 -47.50 -21.17
C GLY A 215 23.66 -46.78 -20.81
N LYS A 216 23.34 -46.68 -19.51
CA LYS A 216 22.22 -45.89 -18.98
C LYS A 216 22.72 -44.87 -17.96
N TYR A 217 21.97 -43.79 -17.79
CA TYR A 217 22.33 -42.67 -16.94
C TYR A 217 21.43 -42.62 -15.70
N ARG A 218 22.03 -42.38 -14.53
CA ARG A 218 21.30 -42.14 -13.28
C ARG A 218 21.76 -40.88 -12.59
N ILE A 219 20.84 -40.26 -11.86
CA ILE A 219 21.16 -39.14 -10.97
C ILE A 219 22.00 -39.68 -9.81
N SER A 220 23.14 -39.04 -9.59
CA SER A 220 24.10 -39.38 -8.55
C SER A 220 24.20 -38.31 -7.45
N GLY A 221 23.55 -37.18 -7.66
CA GLY A 221 23.50 -36.03 -6.77
C GLY A 221 22.97 -34.81 -7.52
N SER A 222 23.14 -33.64 -6.95
CA SER A 222 22.91 -32.35 -7.60
C SER A 222 24.01 -31.38 -7.21
N ASN A 223 24.20 -30.34 -8.00
CA ASN A 223 25.07 -29.24 -7.62
C ASN A 223 24.57 -27.88 -8.11
N ARG A 224 25.11 -26.85 -7.47
CA ARG A 224 24.88 -25.45 -7.78
C ARG A 224 25.41 -25.13 -9.18
N VAL A 225 24.58 -24.45 -9.97
CA VAL A 225 24.92 -24.03 -11.34
C VAL A 225 25.05 -22.52 -11.40
N THR A 226 26.26 -22.02 -11.61
CA THR A 226 26.54 -20.57 -11.61
C THR A 226 25.77 -19.81 -12.70
N PHE A 227 25.49 -20.43 -13.85
CA PHE A 227 24.73 -19.80 -14.95
C PHE A 227 23.23 -19.63 -14.66
N SER A 228 22.75 -20.16 -13.54
CA SER A 228 21.34 -20.06 -13.13
C SER A 228 21.07 -18.97 -12.10
N THR A 229 22.08 -18.14 -11.78
CA THR A 229 21.95 -17.05 -10.81
C THR A 229 20.87 -16.06 -11.23
N ASN A 230 19.94 -15.80 -10.31
CA ASN A 230 18.91 -14.77 -10.40
C ASN A 230 19.14 -13.74 -9.31
N LEU A 231 19.10 -12.46 -9.67
CA LEU A 231 19.13 -11.37 -8.68
C LEU A 231 17.71 -10.85 -8.48
N GLU A 232 17.26 -10.84 -7.24
CA GLU A 232 15.95 -10.33 -6.87
C GLU A 232 16.10 -9.19 -5.87
N ILE A 233 15.37 -8.09 -6.12
CA ILE A 233 15.11 -7.08 -5.10
C ILE A 233 13.90 -7.54 -4.30
N ILE A 234 14.03 -7.60 -2.99
CA ILE A 234 12.95 -8.00 -2.09
C ILE A 234 11.99 -6.82 -1.94
N LYS A 235 10.97 -6.80 -2.81
CA LYS A 235 9.99 -5.70 -2.90
C LYS A 235 9.13 -5.61 -1.65
N GLU A 236 8.90 -6.74 -0.99
CA GLU A 236 8.13 -6.86 0.25
C GLU A 236 8.66 -5.89 1.31
N ALA A 237 9.98 -5.77 1.41
CA ALA A 237 10.61 -4.87 2.37
C ALA A 237 10.26 -3.39 2.11
N LEU A 238 10.14 -3.00 0.84
CA LEU A 238 9.70 -1.65 0.48
C LEU A 238 8.20 -1.46 0.69
N THR A 239 7.38 -2.46 0.35
CA THR A 239 5.92 -2.41 0.53
C THR A 239 5.47 -2.41 1.98
N GLU A 240 6.26 -3.00 2.86
CA GLU A 240 6.00 -3.07 4.30
C GLU A 240 6.62 -1.89 5.05
N ASN A 241 7.22 -0.92 4.34
CA ASN A 241 7.91 0.19 4.97
C ASN A 241 6.98 0.98 5.89
N ARG A 242 7.14 0.79 7.20
CA ARG A 242 6.21 1.30 8.19
C ARG A 242 6.10 2.82 8.16
N GLN A 243 7.23 3.52 8.08
CA GLN A 243 7.20 4.99 8.07
C GLN A 243 6.47 5.51 6.83
N LEU A 244 6.68 4.87 5.68
CA LEU A 244 6.00 5.24 4.44
C LEU A 244 4.49 4.95 4.50
N LEU A 245 4.08 3.84 5.11
CA LEU A 245 2.66 3.54 5.35
C LEU A 245 2.01 4.56 6.32
N ILE A 246 2.74 4.99 7.36
CA ILE A 246 2.30 6.08 8.26
C ILE A 246 2.19 7.40 7.50
N ASP A 247 3.16 7.72 6.66
CA ASP A 247 3.16 8.94 5.88
C ASP A 247 2.02 8.96 4.85
N ILE A 248 1.67 7.81 4.26
CA ILE A 248 0.46 7.63 3.45
C ILE A 248 -0.78 7.96 4.29
N ASN A 249 -0.97 7.31 5.44
CA ASN A 249 -2.16 7.51 6.29
C ASN A 249 -2.30 8.93 6.82
N ASN A 250 -1.18 9.54 7.23
CA ASN A 250 -1.15 10.94 7.65
C ASN A 250 -1.47 11.90 6.51
N SER A 251 -1.09 11.56 5.26
CA SER A 251 -1.38 12.40 4.10
C SER A 251 -2.85 12.28 3.67
N PHE A 252 -3.47 11.11 3.86
CA PHE A 252 -4.93 10.97 3.79
C PHE A 252 -5.63 11.88 4.81
N ASP A 253 -5.16 11.92 6.06
CA ASP A 253 -5.72 12.79 7.12
C ASP A 253 -5.57 14.29 6.82
N ARG A 254 -4.65 14.66 5.92
CA ARG A 254 -4.44 16.04 5.45
C ARG A 254 -5.09 16.32 4.09
N CYS A 255 -5.76 15.33 3.48
CA CYS A 255 -6.35 15.44 2.15
C CYS A 255 -5.30 15.78 1.06
N GLU A 256 -4.08 15.23 1.18
CA GLU A 256 -2.96 15.44 0.26
C GLU A 256 -2.82 14.27 -0.73
N TYR A 257 -3.83 14.05 -1.58
CA TYR A 257 -3.92 12.84 -2.42
C TYR A 257 -2.80 12.71 -3.47
N GLU A 258 -2.29 13.83 -4.01
CA GLU A 258 -1.11 13.78 -4.90
C GLU A 258 0.15 13.31 -4.15
N THR A 259 0.31 13.73 -2.89
CA THR A 259 1.39 13.23 -2.01
C THR A 259 1.21 11.74 -1.74
N VAL A 260 -0.03 11.29 -1.47
CA VAL A 260 -0.37 9.87 -1.32
C VAL A 260 0.04 9.08 -2.56
N ALA A 261 -0.25 9.59 -3.77
CA ALA A 261 0.16 8.95 -5.01
C ALA A 261 1.68 8.78 -5.11
N SER A 262 2.45 9.83 -4.78
CA SER A 262 3.92 9.77 -4.78
C SER A 262 4.49 8.72 -3.80
N TYR A 263 3.79 8.46 -2.69
CA TYR A 263 4.18 7.40 -1.77
C TYR A 263 3.80 6.01 -2.29
N TYR A 264 2.68 5.87 -2.99
CA TYR A 264 2.31 4.63 -3.66
C TYR A 264 3.26 4.24 -4.79
N GLU A 265 3.75 5.23 -5.55
CA GLU A 265 4.82 5.04 -6.54
C GLU A 265 6.07 4.43 -5.89
N LYS A 266 6.51 4.99 -4.75
CA LYS A 266 7.70 4.51 -4.01
C LYS A 266 7.60 3.06 -3.53
N ILE A 267 6.40 2.60 -3.16
CA ILE A 267 6.17 1.18 -2.80
C ILE A 267 5.74 0.31 -3.98
N GLY A 268 5.71 0.86 -5.20
CA GLY A 268 5.41 0.10 -6.41
C GLY A 268 3.96 -0.33 -6.57
N ARG A 269 3.00 0.41 -5.99
CA ARG A 269 1.55 0.15 -6.12
C ARG A 269 0.93 1.08 -7.17
N LYS A 270 1.19 0.77 -8.43
CA LYS A 270 0.84 1.60 -9.60
C LYS A 270 -0.66 1.88 -9.72
N ASP A 271 -1.51 0.91 -9.40
CA ASP A 271 -2.98 1.05 -9.42
C ASP A 271 -3.44 2.18 -8.48
N LYS A 272 -2.92 2.18 -7.24
CA LYS A 272 -3.22 3.21 -6.24
C LYS A 272 -2.58 4.55 -6.58
N GLU A 273 -1.36 4.53 -7.09
CA GLU A 273 -0.65 5.74 -7.56
C GLU A 273 -1.49 6.49 -8.60
N VAL A 274 -1.86 5.82 -9.70
CA VAL A 274 -2.67 6.43 -10.77
C VAL A 274 -4.01 6.93 -10.22
N PHE A 275 -4.68 6.11 -9.40
CA PHE A 275 -5.95 6.48 -8.80
C PHE A 275 -5.88 7.77 -7.98
N PHE A 276 -4.94 7.85 -7.03
CA PHE A 276 -4.83 9.01 -6.13
C PHE A 276 -4.21 10.24 -6.80
N SER A 277 -3.44 10.05 -7.87
CA SER A 277 -2.95 11.17 -8.70
C SER A 277 -4.12 11.89 -9.38
N GLU A 278 -5.01 11.16 -10.04
CA GLU A 278 -6.19 11.75 -10.68
C GLU A 278 -7.21 12.27 -9.66
N LEU A 279 -7.44 11.53 -8.57
CA LEU A 279 -8.32 12.00 -7.49
C LEU A 279 -7.79 13.30 -6.87
N GLY A 280 -6.48 13.43 -6.70
CA GLY A 280 -5.86 14.65 -6.19
C GLY A 280 -6.06 15.86 -7.09
N LYS A 281 -6.02 15.68 -8.41
CA LYS A 281 -6.34 16.73 -9.38
C LYS A 281 -7.81 17.15 -9.31
N LEU A 282 -8.73 16.19 -9.12
CA LEU A 282 -10.17 16.45 -9.00
C LEU A 282 -10.53 17.18 -7.71
N LEU A 283 -9.94 16.76 -6.57
CA LEU A 283 -10.23 17.29 -5.23
C LEU A 283 -9.30 18.43 -4.80
N LYS A 284 -8.57 19.01 -5.75
CA LYS A 284 -7.65 20.10 -5.47
C LYS A 284 -8.41 21.31 -4.95
N THR A 285 -7.85 22.00 -3.96
CA THR A 285 -8.50 23.17 -3.33
C THR A 285 -8.91 24.22 -4.35
N GLU A 286 -8.09 24.48 -5.38
CA GLU A 286 -8.41 25.46 -6.43
C GLU A 286 -9.62 25.04 -7.29
N VAL A 287 -9.85 23.73 -7.45
CA VAL A 287 -11.01 23.20 -8.18
C VAL A 287 -12.25 23.31 -7.31
N LEU A 288 -12.18 22.79 -6.08
CA LEU A 288 -13.32 22.75 -5.15
C LEU A 288 -13.80 24.15 -4.74
N LEU A 289 -12.89 25.09 -4.49
CA LEU A 289 -13.20 26.46 -4.07
C LEU A 289 -13.22 27.46 -5.23
N SER A 290 -13.25 26.99 -6.48
CA SER A 290 -13.44 27.88 -7.64
C SER A 290 -14.82 28.55 -7.64
N PHE A 291 -15.81 27.96 -6.94
CA PHE A 291 -17.23 28.33 -7.00
C PHE A 291 -17.81 28.31 -8.43
N GLU A 292 -17.10 27.69 -9.38
CA GLU A 292 -17.48 27.52 -10.78
C GLU A 292 -17.63 26.01 -11.06
N PRO A 293 -18.86 25.45 -10.97
CA PRO A 293 -19.08 24.01 -11.11
C PRO A 293 -18.51 23.42 -12.41
N ASN A 294 -18.49 24.21 -13.49
CA ASN A 294 -17.91 23.83 -14.78
C ASN A 294 -16.45 23.37 -14.69
N ILE A 295 -15.64 23.96 -13.80
CA ILE A 295 -14.24 23.56 -13.61
C ILE A 295 -14.18 22.16 -12.99
N PHE A 296 -15.04 21.89 -12.01
CA PHE A 296 -15.16 20.56 -11.41
C PHE A 296 -15.62 19.54 -12.45
N TYR A 297 -16.59 19.88 -13.31
CA TYR A 297 -17.09 18.98 -14.36
C TYR A 297 -16.01 18.60 -15.37
N GLU A 298 -15.21 19.56 -15.82
CA GLU A 298 -14.10 19.27 -16.74
C GLU A 298 -13.07 18.32 -16.10
N LYS A 299 -12.75 18.54 -14.82
CA LYS A 299 -11.84 17.65 -14.08
C LYS A 299 -12.44 16.26 -13.86
N LEU A 300 -13.74 16.17 -13.59
CA LEU A 300 -14.45 14.92 -13.46
C LEU A 300 -14.42 14.10 -14.77
N ASP A 301 -14.69 14.75 -15.91
CA ASP A 301 -14.65 14.10 -17.22
C ASP A 301 -13.24 13.59 -17.54
N ASN A 302 -12.19 14.35 -17.18
CA ASN A 302 -10.80 13.92 -17.35
C ASN A 302 -10.44 12.73 -16.45
N PHE A 303 -10.85 12.78 -15.18
CA PHE A 303 -10.69 11.67 -14.24
C PHE A 303 -11.28 10.39 -14.82
N VAL A 304 -12.55 10.43 -15.26
CA VAL A 304 -13.24 9.27 -15.82
C VAL A 304 -12.54 8.75 -17.08
N LYS A 305 -12.15 9.64 -18.02
CA LYS A 305 -11.49 9.25 -19.27
C LYS A 305 -10.18 8.50 -19.03
N GLU A 306 -9.37 8.93 -18.07
CA GLU A 306 -8.08 8.29 -17.75
C GLU A 306 -8.29 6.81 -17.37
N PHE A 307 -9.27 6.52 -16.52
CA PHE A 307 -9.55 5.15 -16.08
C PHE A 307 -10.17 4.27 -17.17
N LEU A 308 -11.01 4.84 -18.05
CA LEU A 308 -11.60 4.09 -19.17
C LEU A 308 -10.59 3.77 -20.28
N ALA A 309 -9.60 4.65 -20.48
CA ALA A 309 -8.57 4.50 -21.51
C ALA A 309 -7.53 3.42 -21.15
N ASN A 310 -7.36 3.12 -19.86
CA ASN A 310 -6.38 2.15 -19.41
C ASN A 310 -6.80 0.72 -19.81
N LYS A 311 -5.93 0.04 -20.58
CA LYS A 311 -6.14 -1.32 -21.10
C LYS A 311 -5.40 -2.39 -20.30
N GLU A 312 -4.53 -2.00 -19.37
CA GLU A 312 -3.94 -2.96 -18.45
C GLU A 312 -5.02 -3.42 -17.47
N GLU A 313 -5.06 -4.71 -17.13
CA GLU A 313 -5.95 -5.24 -16.09
C GLU A 313 -5.58 -4.58 -14.75
N ASN A 314 -6.17 -3.43 -14.48
CA ASN A 314 -5.95 -2.72 -13.22
C ASN A 314 -6.67 -3.45 -12.10
N GLN A 315 -5.91 -3.92 -11.12
CA GLN A 315 -6.43 -4.55 -9.91
C GLN A 315 -6.97 -3.50 -8.93
N TYR A 316 -7.87 -2.62 -9.38
CA TYR A 316 -8.50 -1.65 -8.49
C TYR A 316 -9.25 -2.36 -7.36
N THR A 317 -9.20 -1.81 -6.15
CA THR A 317 -10.01 -2.31 -5.04
C THR A 317 -11.49 -2.03 -5.29
N ASN A 318 -12.39 -2.77 -4.65
CA ASN A 318 -13.84 -2.52 -4.77
C ASN A 318 -14.22 -1.08 -4.41
N SER A 319 -13.56 -0.50 -3.41
CA SER A 319 -13.78 0.88 -3.01
C SER A 319 -13.37 1.90 -4.09
N MET A 320 -12.27 1.66 -4.82
CA MET A 320 -11.87 2.49 -5.96
C MET A 320 -12.85 2.33 -7.13
N LYS A 321 -13.24 1.08 -7.42
CA LYS A 321 -14.21 0.76 -8.49
C LYS A 321 -15.53 1.48 -8.27
N ASN A 322 -16.06 1.47 -7.04
CA ASN A 322 -17.31 2.16 -6.71
C ASN A 322 -17.22 3.67 -6.95
N LEU A 323 -16.10 4.30 -6.60
CA LEU A 323 -15.88 5.73 -6.87
C LEU A 323 -15.80 6.01 -8.38
N ILE A 324 -15.08 5.17 -9.14
CA ILE A 324 -14.99 5.33 -10.61
C ILE A 324 -16.38 5.18 -11.25
N ILE A 325 -17.16 4.17 -10.84
CA ILE A 325 -18.53 3.95 -11.32
C ILE A 325 -19.40 5.17 -11.00
N PHE A 326 -19.37 5.63 -9.75
CA PHE A 326 -20.18 6.75 -9.30
C PHE A 326 -19.84 8.04 -10.07
N PHE A 327 -18.56 8.35 -10.21
CA PHE A 327 -18.10 9.52 -10.97
C PHE A 327 -18.42 9.42 -12.47
N LYS A 328 -18.41 8.21 -13.05
CA LYS A 328 -18.86 7.97 -14.42
C LYS A 328 -20.37 8.26 -14.57
N VAL A 329 -21.19 7.78 -13.64
CA VAL A 329 -22.64 8.04 -13.63
C VAL A 329 -22.93 9.54 -13.54
N LEU A 330 -22.25 10.25 -12.61
CA LEU A 330 -22.37 11.71 -12.48
C LEU A 330 -21.92 12.45 -13.75
N SER A 331 -20.79 12.04 -14.33
CA SER A 331 -20.22 12.63 -15.56
C SER A 331 -21.12 12.44 -16.77
N ASP A 332 -21.82 11.31 -16.87
CA ASP A 332 -22.76 11.05 -17.96
C ASP A 332 -24.05 11.85 -17.79
N LEU A 333 -24.59 11.93 -16.58
CA LEU A 333 -25.87 12.61 -16.32
C LEU A 333 -25.74 14.13 -16.34
N LYS A 334 -24.69 14.68 -15.72
CA LYS A 334 -24.46 16.13 -15.52
C LYS A 334 -25.71 16.86 -15.00
N LEU A 335 -26.45 16.25 -14.07
CA LEU A 335 -27.68 16.80 -13.53
C LEU A 335 -27.39 17.96 -12.59
N GLU A 336 -27.91 19.14 -12.92
CA GLU A 336 -27.95 20.31 -12.05
C GLU A 336 -29.36 20.57 -11.50
N ASP A 337 -30.38 20.38 -12.34
CA ASP A 337 -31.81 20.48 -12.02
C ASP A 337 -32.65 19.81 -13.14
N GLU A 338 -33.98 19.81 -13.01
CA GLU A 338 -34.89 19.20 -13.99
C GLU A 338 -34.77 19.78 -15.41
N ASP A 339 -34.27 21.01 -15.57
CA ASP A 339 -34.10 21.68 -16.86
C ASP A 339 -32.70 21.45 -17.46
N ASN A 340 -31.69 21.29 -16.60
CA ASN A 340 -30.27 21.25 -16.94
C ASN A 340 -29.63 19.90 -16.57
N TYR A 341 -29.53 19.05 -17.60
CA TYR A 341 -28.88 17.75 -17.57
C TYR A 341 -28.43 17.35 -18.99
N ASN A 342 -27.70 16.26 -19.13
CA ASN A 342 -27.25 15.74 -20.42
C ASN A 342 -28.39 15.07 -21.22
N LYS A 343 -29.15 15.88 -21.97
CA LYS A 343 -30.29 15.41 -22.80
C LYS A 343 -29.88 14.38 -23.85
N ASP A 344 -28.71 14.53 -24.47
CA ASP A 344 -28.20 13.57 -25.48
C ASP A 344 -27.96 12.18 -24.89
N PHE A 345 -27.50 12.13 -23.65
CA PHE A 345 -27.32 10.86 -22.92
C PHE A 345 -28.67 10.19 -22.63
N ILE A 346 -29.65 10.95 -22.13
CA ILE A 346 -31.01 10.44 -21.89
C ILE A 346 -31.64 9.92 -23.18
N GLU A 347 -31.56 10.67 -24.29
CA GLU A 347 -32.07 10.20 -25.58
C GLU A 347 -31.39 8.91 -26.07
N THR A 348 -30.11 8.73 -25.76
CA THR A 348 -29.38 7.50 -26.08
C THR A 348 -29.93 6.32 -25.28
N LEU A 349 -30.27 6.52 -24.01
CA LEU A 349 -30.90 5.51 -23.17
C LEU A 349 -32.33 5.20 -23.62
N GLU A 350 -33.15 6.21 -23.94
CA GLU A 350 -34.50 6.05 -24.50
C GLU A 350 -34.46 5.21 -25.78
N LYS A 351 -33.50 5.45 -26.69
CA LYS A 351 -33.31 4.64 -27.91
C LYS A 351 -32.94 3.18 -27.60
N LYS A 352 -32.10 2.95 -26.59
CA LYS A 352 -31.72 1.58 -26.16
C LYS A 352 -32.91 0.86 -25.53
N TYR A 353 -33.67 1.55 -24.69
CA TYR A 353 -34.92 1.03 -24.11
C TYR A 353 -35.90 0.65 -25.21
N LYS A 354 -36.17 1.58 -26.13
CA LYS A 354 -37.07 1.38 -27.27
C LYS A 354 -36.76 0.15 -28.10
N LYS A 355 -35.47 -0.06 -28.38
CA LYS A 355 -34.99 -1.22 -29.14
C LYS A 355 -35.25 -2.55 -28.43
N LYS A 356 -35.25 -2.57 -27.10
CA LYS A 356 -35.30 -3.80 -26.28
C LYS A 356 -36.71 -4.10 -25.75
N TYR A 357 -37.46 -3.08 -25.36
CA TYR A 357 -38.72 -3.19 -24.64
C TYR A 357 -39.91 -2.51 -25.34
N GLY A 358 -39.70 -1.74 -26.41
CA GLY A 358 -40.75 -0.94 -27.04
C GLY A 358 -40.82 0.49 -26.50
N GLU A 359 -41.85 1.26 -26.88
CA GLU A 359 -42.01 2.64 -26.39
C GLU A 359 -42.12 2.66 -24.85
N LEU A 360 -41.65 3.76 -24.24
CA LEU A 360 -41.89 4.00 -22.83
C LEU A 360 -43.37 4.33 -22.64
N ASP A 361 -44.06 3.50 -21.85
CA ASP A 361 -45.46 3.69 -21.49
C ASP A 361 -45.56 3.74 -19.96
N PHE A 362 -45.78 4.93 -19.41
CA PHE A 362 -45.87 5.14 -17.97
C PHE A 362 -47.21 4.71 -17.37
N GLU A 363 -48.22 4.39 -18.20
CA GLU A 363 -49.52 3.89 -17.74
C GLU A 363 -49.43 2.40 -17.33
N ASP A 364 -48.57 1.62 -18.01
CA ASP A 364 -48.33 0.19 -17.73
C ASP A 364 -47.79 -0.10 -16.31
N ASP A 365 -47.15 0.88 -15.68
CA ASP A 365 -46.57 0.76 -14.34
C ASP A 365 -47.66 0.79 -13.23
N LEU A 366 -48.83 1.36 -13.51
CA LEU A 366 -49.97 1.42 -12.58
C LEU A 366 -50.77 0.10 -12.53
N GLU A 367 -50.73 -0.71 -13.58
CA GLU A 367 -51.55 -1.92 -13.72
C GLU A 367 -50.82 -3.24 -13.39
N ASN A 368 -49.49 -3.24 -13.33
CA ASN A 368 -48.68 -4.46 -13.17
C ASN A 368 -48.24 -4.72 -11.71
N GLU A 369 -48.81 -5.75 -11.06
CA GLU A 369 -48.44 -6.17 -9.68
C GLU A 369 -47.06 -6.84 -9.55
N SER A 370 -46.35 -7.08 -10.67
CA SER A 370 -45.04 -7.76 -10.70
C SER A 370 -43.88 -6.75 -10.65
N ILE A 371 -43.23 -6.63 -9.48
CA ILE A 371 -42.04 -5.78 -9.30
C ILE A 371 -40.98 -6.05 -10.38
N GLU A 372 -40.75 -7.32 -10.75
CA GLU A 372 -39.73 -7.76 -11.74
C GLU A 372 -39.92 -7.15 -13.15
N ASP A 373 -41.15 -6.79 -13.53
CA ASP A 373 -41.48 -6.29 -14.88
C ASP A 373 -41.72 -4.77 -14.97
N SER A 374 -41.56 -4.03 -13.88
CA SER A 374 -41.70 -2.57 -13.83
C SER A 374 -40.79 -1.83 -14.82
N ILE A 375 -41.20 -0.65 -15.27
CA ILE A 375 -40.39 0.22 -16.13
C ILE A 375 -39.05 0.51 -15.46
N ASN A 376 -39.03 0.75 -14.15
CA ASN A 376 -37.81 0.97 -13.38
C ASN A 376 -36.82 -0.19 -13.49
N ASN A 377 -37.28 -1.44 -13.41
CA ASN A 377 -36.43 -2.61 -13.57
C ASN A 377 -35.96 -2.80 -15.01
N ARG A 378 -36.84 -2.58 -16.01
CA ARG A 378 -36.46 -2.60 -17.43
C ARG A 378 -35.41 -1.54 -17.75
N PHE A 379 -35.54 -0.34 -17.20
CA PHE A 379 -34.60 0.76 -17.40
C PHE A 379 -33.27 0.50 -16.66
N SER A 380 -33.32 -0.03 -15.44
CA SER A 380 -32.14 -0.52 -14.72
C SER A 380 -31.36 -1.57 -15.53
N ASN A 381 -32.05 -2.49 -16.23
CA ASN A 381 -31.41 -3.46 -17.11
C ASN A 381 -30.72 -2.80 -18.33
N VAL A 382 -31.30 -1.73 -18.90
CA VAL A 382 -30.67 -0.96 -19.99
C VAL A 382 -29.40 -0.28 -19.49
N LEU A 383 -29.45 0.32 -18.30
CA LEU A 383 -28.29 0.95 -17.65
C LEU A 383 -27.20 -0.08 -17.36
N GLU A 384 -27.57 -1.26 -16.86
CA GLU A 384 -26.64 -2.33 -16.55
C GLU A 384 -25.88 -2.78 -17.81
N GLU A 385 -26.60 -3.03 -18.90
CA GLU A 385 -26.00 -3.39 -20.19
C GLU A 385 -25.10 -2.27 -20.75
N HIS A 386 -25.51 -1.00 -20.57
CA HIS A 386 -24.72 0.14 -21.01
C HIS A 386 -23.38 0.21 -20.26
N TYR A 387 -23.41 0.20 -18.93
CA TYR A 387 -22.22 0.36 -18.12
C TYR A 387 -21.31 -0.87 -18.12
N ARG A 388 -21.86 -2.07 -18.36
CA ARG A 388 -21.07 -3.28 -18.67
C ARG A 388 -20.13 -3.10 -19.84
N ASN A 389 -20.58 -2.41 -20.87
CA ASN A 389 -19.78 -2.17 -22.04
C ASN A 389 -18.76 -1.04 -21.82
N GLU A 390 -19.18 0.06 -21.20
CA GLU A 390 -18.32 1.22 -20.95
C GLU A 390 -17.20 0.92 -19.94
N LEU A 391 -17.52 0.21 -18.86
CA LEU A 391 -16.61 -0.07 -17.74
C LEU A 391 -15.91 -1.44 -17.84
N LYS A 392 -15.91 -2.06 -19.03
CA LYS A 392 -15.35 -3.41 -19.24
C LYS A 392 -13.90 -3.57 -18.79
N ASN A 393 -13.11 -2.48 -18.79
CA ASN A 393 -11.70 -2.48 -18.39
C ASN A 393 -11.50 -2.28 -16.87
N ILE A 394 -12.55 -1.93 -16.11
CA ILE A 394 -12.46 -1.61 -14.67
C ILE A 394 -12.56 -2.87 -13.79
N GLY A 395 -13.15 -3.96 -14.30
CA GLY A 395 -13.24 -5.25 -13.59
C GLY A 395 -14.07 -5.21 -12.31
N TYR A 396 -15.30 -4.71 -12.37
CA TYR A 396 -16.17 -4.49 -11.21
C TYR A 396 -17.10 -5.68 -10.86
N LEU A 397 -17.68 -5.65 -9.65
CA LEU A 397 -18.73 -6.60 -9.22
C LEU A 397 -20.10 -6.09 -9.62
N ASP A 398 -20.92 -6.96 -10.22
CA ASP A 398 -22.26 -6.60 -10.71
C ASP A 398 -23.18 -6.07 -9.61
N THR A 399 -23.05 -6.59 -8.39
CA THR A 399 -23.80 -6.11 -7.23
C THR A 399 -23.53 -4.64 -6.92
N ASN A 400 -22.28 -4.21 -7.04
CA ASN A 400 -21.88 -2.82 -6.77
C ASN A 400 -22.46 -1.86 -7.81
N LEU A 401 -22.46 -2.29 -9.07
CA LEU A 401 -23.08 -1.52 -10.14
C LEU A 401 -24.58 -1.40 -9.87
N LYS A 402 -25.27 -2.51 -9.62
CA LYS A 402 -26.73 -2.55 -9.37
C LYS A 402 -27.18 -1.60 -8.25
N THR A 403 -26.40 -1.47 -7.17
CA THR A 403 -26.72 -0.56 -6.07
C THR A 403 -26.94 0.89 -6.54
N PHE A 404 -26.12 1.39 -7.45
CA PHE A 404 -26.26 2.76 -7.97
C PHE A 404 -27.32 2.87 -9.07
N LEU A 405 -27.52 1.80 -9.84
CA LEU A 405 -28.40 1.85 -11.01
C LEU A 405 -29.87 1.99 -10.66
N THR A 406 -30.33 1.50 -9.51
CA THR A 406 -31.72 1.66 -9.09
C THR A 406 -32.06 3.14 -8.85
N ASP A 407 -31.25 3.83 -8.03
CA ASP A 407 -31.41 5.27 -7.76
C ASP A 407 -31.21 6.10 -9.04
N PHE A 408 -30.31 5.65 -9.92
CA PHE A 408 -30.07 6.30 -11.21
C PHE A 408 -31.26 6.14 -12.17
N SER A 409 -31.86 4.95 -12.19
CA SER A 409 -33.02 4.63 -13.01
C SER A 409 -34.23 5.48 -12.62
N THR A 410 -34.54 5.58 -11.32
CA THR A 410 -35.65 6.42 -10.85
C THR A 410 -35.44 7.90 -11.21
N THR A 411 -34.22 8.42 -11.04
CA THR A 411 -33.88 9.81 -11.41
C THR A 411 -34.05 10.04 -12.91
N ILE A 412 -33.59 9.12 -13.77
CA ILE A 412 -33.74 9.26 -15.22
C ILE A 412 -35.22 9.22 -15.64
N LEU A 413 -36.02 8.33 -15.05
CA LEU A 413 -37.44 8.22 -15.35
C LEU A 413 -38.19 9.49 -14.95
N ARG A 414 -37.86 10.09 -13.81
CA ARG A 414 -38.36 11.42 -13.42
C ARG A 414 -38.01 12.50 -14.46
N LEU A 415 -36.76 12.57 -14.90
CA LEU A 415 -36.34 13.54 -15.92
C LEU A 415 -37.04 13.33 -17.28
N ILE A 416 -37.31 12.08 -17.67
CA ILE A 416 -38.06 11.77 -18.89
C ILE A 416 -39.52 12.21 -18.77
N ARG A 417 -40.16 11.96 -17.62
CA ARG A 417 -41.54 12.41 -17.36
C ARG A 417 -41.66 13.93 -17.40
N PHE A 418 -40.75 14.63 -16.73
CA PHE A 418 -40.67 16.09 -16.78
C PHE A 418 -40.47 16.61 -18.21
N LYS A 419 -39.50 16.06 -18.95
CA LYS A 419 -39.24 16.39 -20.37
C LYS A 419 -40.48 16.22 -21.26
N ASN A 420 -41.31 15.23 -20.98
CA ASN A 420 -42.51 14.93 -21.75
C ASN A 420 -43.77 15.65 -21.24
N GLY A 421 -43.66 16.48 -20.19
CA GLY A 421 -44.77 17.23 -19.61
C GLY A 421 -45.79 16.37 -18.84
N ILE A 422 -45.41 15.15 -18.46
CA ILE A 422 -46.29 14.19 -17.78
C ILE A 422 -46.56 14.65 -16.33
N ASP A 423 -45.58 15.27 -15.68
CA ASP A 423 -45.66 15.72 -14.28
C ASP A 423 -46.42 17.06 -14.10
N SER A 424 -47.04 17.59 -15.16
CA SER A 424 -47.80 18.86 -15.13
C SER A 424 -49.31 18.71 -14.93
N ILE A 425 -49.78 17.49 -14.65
CA ILE A 425 -51.20 17.16 -14.49
C ILE A 425 -51.51 17.05 -12.99
N GLU A 426 -52.38 17.93 -12.50
CA GLU A 426 -52.86 18.07 -11.11
C GLU A 426 -53.72 16.87 -10.60
N ASP A 427 -53.28 15.63 -10.81
CA ASP A 427 -53.96 14.44 -10.26
C ASP A 427 -53.09 13.79 -9.17
N GLU A 428 -53.26 14.27 -7.94
CA GLU A 428 -52.46 13.94 -6.74
C GLU A 428 -52.62 12.50 -6.20
N ASP A 429 -53.53 11.67 -6.71
CA ASP A 429 -53.97 10.48 -5.96
C ASP A 429 -53.46 9.11 -6.45
N ASP A 430 -52.81 8.96 -7.61
CA ASP A 430 -52.44 7.62 -8.15
C ASP A 430 -51.14 7.58 -8.98
N LEU A 431 -50.17 8.48 -8.77
CA LEU A 431 -48.92 8.48 -9.54
C LEU A 431 -47.78 7.74 -8.83
N ILE A 432 -47.11 6.83 -9.55
CA ILE A 432 -45.82 6.27 -9.10
C ILE A 432 -44.80 7.41 -9.06
N ASP A 433 -44.39 7.80 -7.85
CA ASP A 433 -43.44 8.87 -7.61
C ASP A 433 -42.01 8.43 -7.94
N TYR A 434 -41.62 8.69 -9.19
CA TYR A 434 -40.21 8.76 -9.57
C TYR A 434 -39.61 10.05 -9.00
N GLU A 435 -38.46 9.95 -8.36
CA GLU A 435 -37.84 11.08 -7.66
C GLU A 435 -36.42 11.34 -8.16
N ILE A 436 -36.03 12.61 -8.16
CA ILE A 436 -34.62 12.99 -8.33
C ILE A 436 -33.88 12.67 -7.04
N ILE A 437 -32.94 11.74 -7.11
CA ILE A 437 -32.13 11.37 -5.96
C ILE A 437 -31.01 12.42 -5.76
N PRO A 438 -30.97 13.14 -4.62
CA PRO A 438 -30.11 14.31 -4.45
C PRO A 438 -28.61 14.08 -4.65
N TYR A 439 -28.09 12.88 -4.36
CA TYR A 439 -26.67 12.59 -4.55
C TYR A 439 -26.26 12.39 -6.03
N LEU A 440 -27.21 12.26 -6.95
CA LEU A 440 -26.94 12.22 -8.40
C LEU A 440 -26.85 13.62 -9.03
N ASN A 441 -27.20 14.65 -8.26
CA ASN A 441 -26.99 16.04 -8.64
C ASN A 441 -25.51 16.41 -8.47
N ILE A 442 -24.88 16.84 -9.56
CA ILE A 442 -23.44 17.10 -9.59
C ILE A 442 -23.05 18.33 -8.75
N ASN A 443 -23.94 19.32 -8.64
CA ASN A 443 -23.71 20.50 -7.79
C ASN A 443 -23.73 20.13 -6.32
N ASN A 444 -24.66 19.27 -5.91
CA ASN A 444 -24.72 18.77 -4.53
C ASN A 444 -23.43 18.04 -4.15
N ILE A 445 -22.91 17.18 -5.04
CA ILE A 445 -21.65 16.47 -4.83
C ILE A 445 -20.44 17.40 -4.80
N HIS A 446 -20.38 18.39 -5.70
CA HIS A 446 -19.31 19.39 -5.70
C HIS A 446 -19.30 20.18 -4.38
N ILE A 447 -20.46 20.67 -3.92
CA ILE A 447 -20.58 21.42 -2.66
C ILE A 447 -20.21 20.52 -1.47
N TYR A 448 -20.71 19.28 -1.43
CA TYR A 448 -20.39 18.31 -0.37
C TYR A 448 -18.88 18.07 -0.26
N LEU A 449 -18.21 17.81 -1.39
CA LEU A 449 -16.76 17.61 -1.43
C LEU A 449 -16.00 18.87 -1.02
N ALA A 450 -16.44 20.05 -1.49
CA ALA A 450 -15.83 21.32 -1.13
C ALA A 450 -15.91 21.59 0.38
N VAL A 451 -17.07 21.34 1.00
CA VAL A 451 -17.27 21.50 2.44
C VAL A 451 -16.45 20.49 3.23
N THR A 452 -16.58 19.20 2.92
CA THR A 452 -15.97 18.12 3.72
C THR A 452 -14.45 18.16 3.65
N GLU A 453 -13.86 18.36 2.46
CA GLU A 453 -12.41 18.45 2.30
C GLU A 453 -11.84 19.73 2.93
N THR A 454 -12.57 20.85 2.87
CA THR A 454 -12.17 22.08 3.56
C THR A 454 -12.22 21.90 5.07
N LEU A 455 -13.30 21.31 5.59
CA LEU A 455 -13.47 21.07 7.03
C LEU A 455 -12.38 20.13 7.58
N LYS A 456 -12.01 19.07 6.85
CA LYS A 456 -10.89 18.18 7.21
C LYS A 456 -9.56 18.94 7.33
N LYS A 457 -9.32 19.93 6.45
CA LYS A 457 -8.12 20.77 6.46
C LYS A 457 -8.12 21.82 7.57
N VAL A 458 -9.21 22.56 7.75
CA VAL A 458 -9.26 23.68 8.72
C VAL A 458 -9.65 23.25 10.14
N LYS A 459 -10.32 22.09 10.28
CA LYS A 459 -10.76 21.49 11.54
C LYS A 459 -11.54 22.46 12.44
N ASN A 460 -12.30 23.37 11.83
CA ASN A 460 -12.99 24.45 12.53
C ASN A 460 -14.21 24.94 11.72
N MET A 461 -15.40 24.82 12.30
CA MET A 461 -16.67 25.23 11.68
C MET A 461 -16.76 26.75 11.47
N ASP A 462 -16.26 27.58 12.37
CA ASP A 462 -16.32 29.04 12.21
C ASP A 462 -15.49 29.52 11.02
N ILE A 463 -14.35 28.87 10.76
CA ILE A 463 -13.51 29.15 9.60
C ILE A 463 -14.21 28.69 8.32
N LEU A 464 -14.80 27.48 8.34
CA LEU A 464 -15.59 26.97 7.23
C LEU A 464 -16.74 27.93 6.88
N ASN A 465 -17.53 28.35 7.86
CA ASN A 465 -18.67 29.24 7.67
C ASN A 465 -18.27 30.60 7.06
N LYS A 466 -17.07 31.11 7.38
CA LYS A 466 -16.51 32.32 6.75
C LYS A 466 -16.08 32.09 5.31
N LEU A 467 -15.48 30.94 5.00
CA LEU A 467 -15.07 30.60 3.63
C LEU A 467 -16.29 30.45 2.71
N PHE A 468 -17.39 29.92 3.23
CA PHE A 468 -18.65 29.73 2.50
C PHE A 468 -19.70 30.81 2.85
N GLN A 469 -19.26 32.03 3.17
CA GLN A 469 -20.15 33.12 3.62
C GLN A 469 -21.26 33.50 2.62
N THR A 470 -21.05 33.25 1.32
CA THR A 470 -22.03 33.52 0.26
C THR A 470 -23.14 32.47 0.22
N ASN A 471 -22.92 31.29 0.78
CA ASN A 471 -23.94 30.26 0.96
C ASN A 471 -24.62 30.47 2.33
N SER A 472 -25.87 30.94 2.30
CA SER A 472 -26.61 31.32 3.52
C SER A 472 -26.88 30.18 4.48
N PHE A 473 -26.87 28.94 4.00
CA PHE A 473 -27.12 27.75 4.81
C PHE A 473 -25.83 27.27 5.46
N ILE A 474 -24.77 27.09 4.67
CA ILE A 474 -23.46 26.67 5.19
C ILE A 474 -22.93 27.70 6.19
N SER A 475 -23.03 29.00 5.90
CA SER A 475 -22.55 30.06 6.80
C SER A 475 -23.23 30.11 8.17
N LYS A 476 -24.41 29.49 8.33
CA LYS A 476 -25.18 29.44 9.58
C LYS A 476 -25.24 28.05 10.22
N ALA A 477 -24.69 27.03 9.56
CA ALA A 477 -24.72 25.67 10.05
C ALA A 477 -23.92 25.51 11.34
N LYS A 478 -24.39 24.66 12.26
CA LYS A 478 -23.72 24.40 13.54
C LYS A 478 -22.76 23.23 13.44
N ASN A 479 -23.07 22.24 12.61
CA ASN A 479 -22.27 21.04 12.40
C ASN A 479 -22.36 20.58 10.93
N LEU A 480 -21.67 19.49 10.61
CA LEU A 480 -21.66 18.91 9.27
C LEU A 480 -23.01 18.27 8.89
N ASP A 481 -23.71 17.69 9.86
CA ASP A 481 -25.01 17.04 9.64
C ASP A 481 -26.08 18.03 9.15
N ASP A 482 -26.09 19.25 9.71
CA ASP A 482 -26.94 20.36 9.26
C ASP A 482 -26.67 20.69 7.78
N ILE A 483 -25.39 20.71 7.38
CA ILE A 483 -24.98 21.00 6.01
C ILE A 483 -25.38 19.87 5.07
N ASN A 484 -25.09 18.62 5.45
CA ASN A 484 -25.42 17.44 4.66
C ASN A 484 -26.94 17.33 4.44
N SER A 485 -27.74 17.57 5.49
CA SER A 485 -29.20 17.59 5.41
C SER A 485 -29.72 18.65 4.45
N TYR A 486 -29.08 19.81 4.39
CA TYR A 486 -29.43 20.87 3.46
C TYR A 486 -29.02 20.55 2.02
N ILE A 487 -27.78 20.10 1.80
CA ILE A 487 -27.26 19.77 0.46
C ILE A 487 -28.10 18.69 -0.21
N PHE A 488 -28.53 17.68 0.55
CA PHE A 488 -29.25 16.52 0.02
C PHE A 488 -30.74 16.54 0.33
N MET A 489 -31.32 17.70 0.64
CA MET A 489 -32.75 17.81 0.91
C MET A 489 -33.57 17.44 -0.33
N SER A 490 -34.39 16.40 -0.23
CA SER A 490 -35.42 16.04 -1.21
C SER A 490 -36.75 16.76 -0.93
N GLU A 491 -37.53 16.99 -1.98
CA GLU A 491 -38.86 17.65 -1.92
C GLU A 491 -39.89 16.80 -1.16
N ASN A 492 -39.84 15.47 -1.26
CA ASN A 492 -40.81 14.52 -0.70
C ASN A 492 -40.44 13.93 0.68
N ASN A 493 -39.71 14.69 1.51
CA ASN A 493 -39.21 14.17 2.79
C ASN A 493 -40.30 13.81 3.82
N SER A 494 -41.56 14.21 3.61
CA SER A 494 -42.65 14.10 4.61
C SER A 494 -43.52 12.84 4.53
N GLU A 495 -43.33 11.97 3.53
CA GLU A 495 -44.28 10.86 3.25
C GLU A 495 -43.76 9.45 3.56
N PHE A 496 -42.56 9.31 4.12
CA PHE A 496 -41.97 8.00 4.43
C PHE A 496 -42.20 7.58 5.89
N ASP A 497 -42.94 6.47 6.09
CA ASP A 497 -43.07 5.76 7.37
C ASP A 497 -41.74 5.10 7.79
N ASP A 498 -41.60 4.76 9.09
CA ASP A 498 -40.41 4.20 9.76
C ASP A 498 -39.74 2.99 9.07
N GLU A 499 -40.41 2.34 8.10
CA GLU A 499 -39.91 1.17 7.36
C GLU A 499 -39.10 1.52 6.08
N ASN A 500 -39.23 2.73 5.50
CA ASN A 500 -38.53 3.14 4.27
C ASN A 500 -37.58 4.35 4.51
N GLU A 501 -36.31 4.21 4.12
CA GLU A 501 -35.31 5.28 4.29
C GLU A 501 -35.52 6.42 3.28
N SER A 502 -35.76 7.65 3.79
CA SER A 502 -36.02 8.84 2.96
C SER A 502 -34.87 9.13 1.97
N PRO A 503 -35.16 9.75 0.81
CA PRO A 503 -34.15 10.04 -0.22
C PRO A 503 -33.00 10.90 0.30
N THR A 504 -33.30 11.84 1.20
CA THR A 504 -32.29 12.67 1.87
C THR A 504 -31.35 11.82 2.72
N LYS A 505 -31.91 10.98 3.60
CA LYS A 505 -31.12 10.14 4.51
C LYS A 505 -30.28 9.11 3.74
N ARG A 506 -30.88 8.49 2.72
CA ARG A 506 -30.19 7.57 1.79
C ARG A 506 -29.04 8.26 1.07
N SER A 507 -29.26 9.48 0.55
CA SER A 507 -28.23 10.26 -0.14
C SER A 507 -27.03 10.55 0.76
N ILE A 508 -27.28 11.03 1.99
CA ILE A 508 -26.23 11.32 2.97
C ILE A 508 -25.41 10.06 3.25
N LYS A 509 -26.08 8.95 3.57
CA LYS A 509 -25.43 7.68 3.84
C LYS A 509 -24.58 7.19 2.66
N THR A 510 -25.13 7.22 1.44
CA THR A 510 -24.42 6.79 0.23
C THR A 510 -23.17 7.63 0.00
N VAL A 511 -23.23 8.97 0.14
CA VAL A 511 -22.04 9.82 -0.06
C VAL A 511 -21.01 9.65 1.04
N GLU A 512 -21.43 9.50 2.30
CA GLU A 512 -20.52 9.24 3.42
C GLU A 512 -19.79 7.91 3.24
N GLU A 513 -20.48 6.84 2.84
CA GLU A 513 -19.86 5.54 2.55
C GLU A 513 -18.93 5.60 1.34
N LEU A 514 -19.31 6.31 0.27
CA LEU A 514 -18.49 6.47 -0.94
C LEU A 514 -17.20 7.25 -0.65
N PHE A 515 -17.31 8.37 0.06
CA PHE A 515 -16.21 9.31 0.33
C PHE A 515 -15.54 9.13 1.70
N ASP A 516 -15.85 8.05 2.42
CA ASP A 516 -15.05 7.60 3.54
C ASP A 516 -13.67 7.13 3.05
N PHE A 517 -12.70 8.04 3.06
CA PHE A 517 -11.35 7.73 2.64
C PHE A 517 -10.55 6.93 3.69
N THR A 518 -11.09 6.71 4.89
CA THR A 518 -10.40 5.90 5.92
C THR A 518 -10.24 4.45 5.50
N LYS A 519 -11.16 3.92 4.66
CA LYS A 519 -11.06 2.57 4.06
C LYS A 519 -9.85 2.37 3.15
N PHE A 520 -9.18 3.44 2.72
CA PHE A 520 -7.97 3.36 1.89
C PHE A 520 -6.68 3.40 2.71
N LYS A 521 -6.76 3.70 4.01
CA LYS A 521 -5.58 3.72 4.88
C LYS A 521 -4.91 2.35 4.92
N GLU A 522 -3.59 2.39 4.92
CA GLU A 522 -2.74 1.22 4.97
C GLU A 522 -2.71 0.64 6.38
N LYS A 523 -2.85 -0.68 6.47
CA LYS A 523 -2.72 -1.35 7.76
C LYS A 523 -1.25 -1.34 8.19
N ILE A 524 -0.97 -0.74 9.34
CA ILE A 524 0.38 -0.73 9.89
C ILE A 524 0.53 -1.84 10.93
N ASN A 525 1.48 -2.74 10.72
CA ASN A 525 1.78 -3.79 11.69
C ASN A 525 2.23 -3.17 13.02
N THR A 526 1.64 -3.60 14.13
CA THR A 526 2.03 -3.14 15.45
C THR A 526 3.43 -3.65 15.78
N ILE A 527 4.33 -2.73 16.12
CA ILE A 527 5.71 -3.06 16.53
C ILE A 527 5.78 -3.18 18.06
N ILE A 528 4.88 -2.50 18.75
CA ILE A 528 4.83 -2.46 20.21
C ILE A 528 3.46 -2.93 20.65
N ASN A 529 3.43 -3.97 21.47
CA ASN A 529 2.20 -4.55 22.01
C ASN A 529 2.25 -4.57 23.53
N TYR A 530 1.10 -4.41 24.17
CA TYR A 530 0.94 -4.60 25.60
C TYR A 530 -0.12 -5.68 25.84
N LYS A 531 0.27 -6.78 26.49
CA LYS A 531 -0.64 -7.89 26.83
C LYS A 531 -0.26 -8.49 28.17
N GLU A 532 -1.26 -8.66 29.05
CA GLU A 532 -1.12 -9.37 30.33
C GLU A 532 0.08 -8.87 31.18
N GLY A 533 0.25 -7.54 31.28
CA GLY A 533 1.35 -6.95 32.06
C GLY A 533 2.71 -6.96 31.36
N THR A 534 2.81 -7.51 30.15
CA THR A 534 4.05 -7.56 29.37
C THR A 534 4.02 -6.57 28.22
N LEU A 535 5.03 -5.69 28.16
CA LEU A 535 5.29 -4.80 27.03
C LEU A 535 6.28 -5.50 26.07
N GLN A 536 5.85 -5.68 24.82
CA GLN A 536 6.60 -6.39 23.78
C GLN A 536 7.04 -5.40 22.71
N PHE A 537 8.35 -5.20 22.58
CA PHE A 537 8.97 -4.48 21.48
C PHE A 537 9.38 -5.50 20.44
N LEU A 538 8.48 -5.77 19.50
CA LEU A 538 8.69 -6.78 18.48
C LEU A 538 9.91 -6.45 17.64
N ASN A 539 10.16 -5.17 17.29
CA ASN A 539 11.36 -4.69 16.57
C ASN A 539 12.67 -5.08 17.24
N LEU A 540 12.73 -4.89 18.55
CA LEU A 540 13.92 -5.15 19.35
C LEU A 540 14.01 -6.60 19.82
N GLY A 541 12.94 -7.40 19.68
CA GLY A 541 12.84 -8.73 20.27
C GLY A 541 12.91 -8.68 21.81
N ILE A 542 12.38 -7.61 22.41
CA ILE A 542 12.41 -7.38 23.86
C ILE A 542 11.00 -7.54 24.41
N ASN A 543 10.88 -8.39 25.43
CA ASN A 543 9.68 -8.49 26.24
C ASN A 543 10.02 -8.02 27.65
N ILE A 544 9.24 -7.08 28.18
CA ILE A 544 9.39 -6.53 29.51
C ILE A 544 8.13 -6.86 30.30
N ASP A 545 8.24 -7.77 31.24
CA ASP A 545 7.18 -8.04 32.21
C ASP A 545 7.22 -6.93 33.29
N LEU A 546 6.24 -6.02 33.25
CA LEU A 546 6.17 -4.88 34.16
C LEU A 546 5.96 -5.33 35.61
N THR A 547 5.23 -6.43 35.81
CA THR A 547 4.95 -6.98 37.13
C THR A 547 6.23 -7.50 37.78
N GLN A 548 7.06 -8.22 37.02
CA GLN A 548 8.38 -8.67 37.49
C GLN A 548 9.33 -7.51 37.78
N LYS A 549 9.12 -6.36 37.13
CA LYS A 549 9.86 -5.11 37.36
C LYS A 549 9.26 -4.23 38.47
N GLY A 550 8.27 -4.72 39.20
CA GLY A 550 7.65 -4.00 40.32
C GLY A 550 6.72 -2.85 39.90
N LEU A 551 6.32 -2.78 38.62
CA LEU A 551 5.34 -1.84 38.12
C LEU A 551 4.04 -2.57 37.78
N ILE A 552 3.04 -2.42 38.64
CA ILE A 552 1.71 -3.01 38.46
C ILE A 552 0.79 -1.94 37.87
N PRO A 553 0.45 -2.00 36.58
CA PRO A 553 -0.44 -1.04 35.95
C PRO A 553 -1.86 -1.19 36.50
N SER A 554 -2.47 -0.07 36.87
CA SER A 554 -3.91 -0.03 37.17
C SER A 554 -4.74 -0.26 35.89
N LYS A 555 -6.06 -0.44 36.07
CA LYS A 555 -7.01 -0.49 34.95
C LYS A 555 -6.89 0.76 34.06
N TRP A 556 -6.72 1.93 34.68
CA TRP A 556 -6.54 3.19 33.95
C TRP A 556 -5.20 3.27 33.22
N ASP A 557 -4.11 2.81 33.83
CA ASP A 557 -2.80 2.78 33.17
C ASP A 557 -2.83 1.89 31.92
N THR A 558 -3.49 0.74 32.04
CA THR A 558 -3.73 -0.17 30.91
C THR A 558 -4.55 0.48 29.81
N ASN A 559 -5.65 1.18 30.16
CA ASN A 559 -6.49 1.85 29.18
C ASN A 559 -5.74 2.96 28.43
N PHE A 560 -4.97 3.79 29.14
CA PHE A 560 -4.18 4.86 28.54
C PHE A 560 -3.06 4.29 27.65
N LEU A 561 -2.34 3.25 28.12
CA LEU A 561 -1.34 2.56 27.29
C LEU A 561 -1.96 1.99 26.01
N ASN A 562 -3.10 1.31 26.13
CA ASN A 562 -3.80 0.76 24.97
C ASN A 562 -4.30 1.85 24.03
N ALA A 563 -4.73 3.01 24.54
CA ALA A 563 -5.10 4.16 23.73
C ALA A 563 -3.91 4.70 22.92
N ILE A 564 -2.72 4.79 23.53
CA ILE A 564 -1.50 5.20 22.84
C ILE A 564 -1.12 4.16 21.77
N LEU A 565 -1.16 2.87 22.14
CA LEU A 565 -0.74 1.76 21.28
C LEU A 565 -1.75 1.42 20.18
N SER A 566 -3.01 1.86 20.28
CA SER A 566 -4.05 1.66 19.26
C SER A 566 -3.91 2.62 18.08
N LYS A 567 -3.22 3.75 18.26
CA LYS A 567 -2.89 4.66 17.16
C LYS A 567 -1.71 4.14 16.37
N GLU A 568 -1.86 4.11 15.05
CA GLU A 568 -0.79 3.68 14.14
C GLU A 568 0.44 4.59 14.17
N ASP A 569 0.25 5.90 14.41
CA ASP A 569 1.31 6.89 14.54
C ASP A 569 1.80 7.09 16.00
N TYR A 570 1.18 6.37 16.94
CA TYR A 570 1.44 6.39 18.37
C TYR A 570 1.44 7.81 19.00
N LYS A 571 0.64 8.73 18.43
CA LYS A 571 0.37 10.06 18.98
C LYS A 571 -1.10 10.16 19.32
N ILE A 572 -1.41 10.51 20.57
CA ILE A 572 -2.80 10.73 20.98
C ILE A 572 -2.97 12.15 21.47
N SER A 573 -4.02 12.82 20.98
CA SER A 573 -4.47 14.12 21.48
C SER A 573 -5.34 13.94 22.73
N GLU A 574 -5.68 15.06 23.39
CA GLU A 574 -6.61 15.01 24.52
C GLU A 574 -7.99 14.52 24.07
N ASN A 575 -8.49 15.06 22.95
CA ASN A 575 -9.81 14.73 22.41
C ASN A 575 -9.95 13.23 22.10
N TYR A 576 -8.96 12.67 21.40
CA TYR A 576 -8.98 11.24 21.07
C TYR A 576 -8.95 10.37 22.32
N LEU A 577 -8.19 10.77 23.34
CA LEU A 577 -8.09 10.00 24.57
C LEU A 577 -9.40 10.04 25.36
N GLU A 578 -10.06 11.21 25.45
CA GLU A 578 -11.40 11.35 26.05
C GLU A 578 -12.39 10.41 25.32
N GLU A 579 -12.49 10.51 24.00
CA GLU A 579 -13.38 9.68 23.16
C GLU A 579 -13.12 8.17 23.29
N TYR A 580 -11.84 7.77 23.22
CA TYR A 580 -11.44 6.36 23.33
C TYR A 580 -11.85 5.76 24.69
N LEU A 581 -11.70 6.53 25.77
CA LEU A 581 -12.07 6.09 27.11
C LEU A 581 -13.59 6.00 27.28
N GLU A 582 -14.34 6.97 26.75
CA GLU A 582 -15.80 6.94 26.76
C GLU A 582 -16.35 5.70 26.03
N ASN A 583 -15.79 5.36 24.87
CA ASN A 583 -16.19 4.17 24.11
C ASN A 583 -15.97 2.85 24.87
N ILE A 584 -14.94 2.77 25.71
CA ILE A 584 -14.63 1.56 26.50
C ILE A 584 -15.46 1.50 27.78
N ILE A 585 -15.72 2.65 28.40
CA ILE A 585 -16.40 2.75 29.69
C ILE A 585 -17.92 2.77 29.51
N GLY A 586 -18.41 3.25 28.36
CA GLY A 586 -19.82 3.39 28.02
C GLY A 586 -20.47 4.69 28.53
N GLU A 587 -19.71 5.56 29.21
CA GLU A 587 -20.20 6.84 29.76
C GLU A 587 -19.09 7.91 29.83
N PRO A 588 -19.45 9.21 29.78
CA PRO A 588 -18.51 10.32 29.94
C PRO A 588 -17.76 10.29 31.27
N VAL A 589 -16.44 10.44 31.23
CA VAL A 589 -15.61 10.45 32.44
C VAL A 589 -15.70 11.81 33.14
N PRO A 590 -16.08 11.89 34.44
CA PRO A 590 -16.14 13.17 35.14
C PRO A 590 -14.78 13.90 35.12
N SER A 591 -14.79 15.20 34.82
CA SER A 591 -13.57 16.01 34.62
C SER A 591 -12.56 15.91 35.78
N ASN A 592 -13.04 15.90 37.03
CA ASN A 592 -12.18 15.73 38.20
C ASN A 592 -11.53 14.35 38.27
N THR A 593 -12.27 13.29 37.93
CA THR A 593 -11.77 11.91 37.86
C THR A 593 -10.73 11.79 36.76
N TYR A 594 -11.02 12.32 35.57
CA TYR A 594 -10.13 12.32 34.43
C TYR A 594 -8.80 13.04 34.76
N LYS A 595 -8.86 14.23 35.35
CA LYS A 595 -7.68 15.00 35.78
C LYS A 595 -6.81 14.24 36.78
N ASN A 596 -7.43 13.58 37.76
CA ASN A 596 -6.70 12.80 38.78
C ASN A 596 -6.04 11.55 38.17
N VAL A 597 -6.77 10.82 37.32
CA VAL A 597 -6.27 9.64 36.61
C VAL A 597 -5.10 10.02 35.70
N LYS A 598 -5.22 11.09 34.93
CA LYS A 598 -4.16 11.61 34.07
C LYS A 598 -2.90 11.97 34.86
N GLY A 599 -3.06 12.62 36.02
CA GLY A 599 -1.95 12.92 36.92
C GLY A 599 -1.24 11.67 37.45
N ASN A 600 -1.99 10.60 37.73
CA ASN A 600 -1.43 9.31 38.14
C ASN A 600 -0.75 8.59 36.97
N PHE A 601 -1.35 8.61 35.79
CA PHE A 601 -0.77 8.02 34.59
C PHE A 601 0.57 8.66 34.23
N LYS A 602 0.72 9.97 34.40
CA LYS A 602 2.02 10.64 34.23
C LYS A 602 3.11 10.03 35.13
N LYS A 603 2.80 9.77 36.39
CA LYS A 603 3.74 9.11 37.32
C LYS A 603 4.04 7.67 36.91
N PHE A 604 3.04 6.98 36.37
CA PHE A 604 3.21 5.64 35.80
C PHE A 604 4.15 5.68 34.58
N VAL A 605 3.96 6.62 33.66
CA VAL A 605 4.81 6.82 32.48
C VAL A 605 6.25 7.11 32.87
N ASP A 606 6.50 7.95 33.87
CA ASP A 606 7.86 8.22 34.35
C ASP A 606 8.55 6.93 34.81
N LYS A 607 7.89 6.11 35.63
CA LYS A 607 8.42 4.81 36.07
C LYS A 607 8.58 3.81 34.93
N LEU A 608 7.64 3.78 34.00
CA LEU A 608 7.67 2.91 32.83
C LEU A 608 8.87 3.26 31.94
N ASN A 609 9.09 4.55 31.69
CA ASN A 609 10.26 5.05 30.96
C ASN A 609 11.55 4.58 31.63
N ASP A 610 11.68 4.72 32.96
CA ASP A 610 12.86 4.27 33.70
C ASP A 610 13.10 2.75 33.54
N ILE A 611 12.06 1.93 33.70
CA ILE A 611 12.17 0.46 33.54
C ILE A 611 12.63 0.08 32.14
N ILE A 612 12.05 0.71 31.11
CA ILE A 612 12.41 0.45 29.72
C ILE A 612 13.86 0.86 29.46
N LEU A 613 14.26 2.03 29.94
CA LEU A 613 15.63 2.53 29.83
C LEU A 613 16.64 1.57 30.48
N ASP A 614 16.34 1.08 31.68
CA ASP A 614 17.19 0.13 32.38
C ASP A 614 17.29 -1.23 31.67
N GLU A 615 16.18 -1.74 31.13
CA GLU A 615 16.21 -2.95 30.30
C GLU A 615 17.02 -2.77 29.02
N LEU A 616 16.90 -1.62 28.36
CA LEU A 616 17.71 -1.32 27.18
C LEU A 616 19.20 -1.23 27.53
N LYS A 617 19.58 -0.61 28.66
CA LYS A 617 20.96 -0.58 29.15
C LYS A 617 21.51 -1.98 29.39
N LEU A 618 20.78 -2.83 30.12
CA LEU A 618 21.17 -4.22 30.41
C LEU A 618 21.41 -5.03 29.13
N LYS A 619 20.69 -4.70 28.06
CA LYS A 619 20.80 -5.38 26.76
C LYS A 619 21.85 -4.79 25.82
N ASN A 620 22.76 -3.93 26.27
CA ASN A 620 23.75 -3.34 25.37
C ASN A 620 23.66 -1.85 25.09
N VAL A 621 22.45 -1.26 25.15
CA VAL A 621 22.09 -0.10 24.30
C VAL A 621 22.91 1.13 24.69
N ASN A 622 23.52 1.81 23.71
CA ASN A 622 24.43 2.93 23.95
C ASN A 622 23.67 4.07 24.67
N GLU A 623 24.16 4.51 25.83
CA GLU A 623 23.47 5.46 26.72
C GLU A 623 23.14 6.80 26.06
N THR A 624 23.93 7.19 25.04
CA THR A 624 23.75 8.44 24.28
C THR A 624 22.53 8.46 23.35
N ASN A 625 21.93 7.30 23.08
CA ASN A 625 20.75 7.16 22.21
C ASN A 625 19.46 6.82 22.99
N LEU A 626 19.54 6.73 24.31
CA LEU A 626 18.41 6.38 25.16
C LEU A 626 17.45 7.57 25.29
N LYS A 627 16.21 7.39 24.85
CA LYS A 627 15.15 8.39 24.92
C LYS A 627 13.99 7.87 25.77
N LYS A 628 13.11 8.76 26.21
CA LYS A 628 11.88 8.34 26.90
C LYS A 628 11.00 7.55 25.93
N PHE A 629 10.43 6.45 26.40
CA PHE A 629 9.49 5.65 25.63
C PHE A 629 8.24 6.43 25.30
N ILE A 630 7.58 7.01 26.30
CA ILE A 630 6.47 7.93 26.11
C ILE A 630 6.93 9.33 26.50
N ASP A 631 6.88 10.23 25.52
CA ASP A 631 6.99 11.67 25.72
C ASP A 631 5.63 12.24 26.08
N ILE A 632 5.63 13.10 27.09
CA ILE A 632 4.46 13.84 27.55
C ILE A 632 4.64 15.28 27.11
N SER A 633 3.83 15.71 26.14
CA SER A 633 3.90 17.07 25.60
C SER A 633 3.53 18.10 26.68
N SER A 634 4.25 19.22 26.73
CA SER A 634 3.92 20.32 27.63
C SER A 634 2.55 20.92 27.30
N HIS A 635 1.78 21.24 28.33
CA HIS A 635 0.43 21.81 28.23
C HIS A 635 0.41 23.08 27.38
N GLU A 636 -0.01 22.98 26.13
CA GLU A 636 -0.52 24.10 25.37
C GLU A 636 -2.04 23.97 25.21
N ARG A 637 -2.73 25.11 25.15
CA ARG A 637 -4.20 25.23 25.24
C ARG A 637 -4.98 24.62 24.05
N ASN A 638 -4.34 23.82 23.21
CA ASN A 638 -4.95 23.20 22.04
C ASN A 638 -5.17 21.70 22.30
N LYS A 639 -6.43 21.27 22.44
CA LYS A 639 -6.82 19.88 22.70
C LYS A 639 -6.44 18.91 21.57
N ASP A 640 -6.17 19.40 20.37
CA ASP A 640 -5.78 18.59 19.21
C ASP A 640 -4.27 18.37 19.12
N LYS A 641 -3.47 19.05 19.95
CA LYS A 641 -2.04 18.75 20.02
C LYS A 641 -1.82 17.38 20.67
N PRO A 642 -0.80 16.61 20.23
CA PRO A 642 -0.45 15.35 20.85
C PRO A 642 -0.20 15.58 22.35
N LEU A 643 -0.90 14.83 23.19
CA LEU A 643 -0.74 14.81 24.65
C LEU A 643 0.33 13.79 25.05
N TYR A 644 0.27 12.60 24.44
CA TYR A 644 1.25 11.54 24.60
C TYR A 644 1.76 11.10 23.24
N LYS A 645 3.06 10.83 23.15
CA LYS A 645 3.71 10.33 21.95
C LYS A 645 4.73 9.28 22.32
N ILE A 646 4.76 8.14 21.62
CA ILE A 646 5.91 7.25 21.72
C ILE A 646 7.08 7.82 20.88
N ASP A 647 8.29 7.87 21.45
CA ASP A 647 9.45 8.38 20.72
C ASP A 647 9.77 7.49 19.51
N ASN A 648 10.12 8.12 18.40
CA ASN A 648 10.40 7.43 17.15
C ASN A 648 11.53 6.38 17.26
N TYR A 649 12.44 6.55 18.22
CA TYR A 649 13.49 5.58 18.54
C TYR A 649 12.96 4.17 18.80
N TYR A 650 11.72 4.04 19.30
CA TYR A 650 11.13 2.74 19.59
C TYR A 650 10.47 2.09 18.36
N PHE A 651 10.48 2.78 17.22
CA PHE A 651 10.05 2.26 15.92
C PHE A 651 11.24 1.99 14.99
N ASP A 652 12.29 2.80 15.09
CA ASP A 652 13.54 2.74 14.31
C ASP A 652 14.56 1.72 14.87
#